data_AF-A0A0M1JZU3-F1
#
_entry.id   AF-A0A0M1JZU3-F1
#
_cell.length_a   1.000
_cell.length_b   1.000
_cell.length_c   1.000
_cell.angle_alpha   90.00
_cell.angle_beta   90.00
_cell.angle_gamma   90.00
#
_symmetry.space_group_name_H-M   'P 1'
#
loop_
_entity.id
_entity.type
_entity.pdbx_description
1 polymer ?
#
loop_
_entity_poly.entity_id
_entity_poly.type
_entity_poly.pdbx_seq_one_letter_code
_entity_poly.pdbx_strand_id
1 'polypeptide(L)'
;MIIVCLVEQVDEPFYLTLQKTLKLQHNWEVALKKFSPDLNHLMKEIKLRNPDIVMIDLAKGKVNDVSRIVKLINQTFNQKKIIIVTGDDSYESLGQLIGIGVKGYLWKQAPAEELIKEINLVDRGSPQIASGLLKQMIPEMLPEMVVNHRENKPLKHLGSTLKNSPTLNSVAEVNSPNRNFPVNPVIKFPDKSAKHGGIISPKASVGMNWRSVFTLLVFTVGITGVIYLVRDRMRQPLPQLNFSEQLKIITETKFTGKIQPANQYKMTATSGSVVEEIYVKVGDRVELGQPLLVLKNLEAEKSREQVEQQRKAIEQQQQIAKEQQEMARTQQEMSRRQQEMSLRQQQMNLEQEQITVEQKISELEAKIARFKEQTLSLNQELAAAEERAFIAEQRSQQVPLRQRQDSVARSQAIYDRALSQYNRFNELYKEGAISQDNLEQVFTDLQVAKADLETASQAIAANAESEQAQREKLQLEHQKIITEQEQTLREMNAELEETRLQSAQLTEKQAMIQEQLGNLPKILPLTWQIPEIEFPEIEIMETVKATTSGVVTEIPVTIGDQLFSGNPLIKLANLQQLTVEIAVNARLVNAFQPGQPALVKVGMGPGAKEFKGKVFTINPLPSENLNHAIAVEFENYQNSLLLGQVAIVQLVPETSANISMSQP
;
A
#
# COMPACT_ATOMS: atom_id res chain seq x y z
N MET A 1 31.04 3.02 18.34
CA MET A 1 30.73 4.42 18.68
C MET A 1 30.00 4.99 17.49
N ILE A 2 28.73 5.39 17.65
CA ILE A 2 27.88 5.86 16.56
C ILE A 2 27.97 7.38 16.52
N ILE A 3 28.40 7.95 15.39
CA ILE A 3 28.48 9.41 15.23
C ILE A 3 27.19 9.89 14.58
N VAL A 4 26.41 10.70 15.31
CA VAL A 4 25.15 11.28 14.86
C VAL A 4 25.33 12.77 14.61
N CYS A 5 25.01 13.22 13.40
CA CYS A 5 24.98 14.65 13.05
C CYS A 5 23.53 15.12 12.95
N LEU A 6 23.14 16.09 13.79
CA LEU A 6 21.82 16.71 13.79
C LEU A 6 21.88 18.03 13.00
N VAL A 7 21.08 18.14 11.94
CA VAL A 7 20.95 19.36 11.11
C VAL A 7 19.58 19.98 11.39
N GLU A 8 19.54 21.05 12.19
CA GLU A 8 18.30 21.72 12.62
C GLU A 8 18.01 22.97 11.76
N GLN A 9 16.78 23.12 11.24
CA GLN A 9 16.41 24.29 10.42
C GLN A 9 16.01 25.52 11.24
N VAL A 10 15.57 25.31 12.47
CA VAL A 10 15.14 26.34 13.43
C VAL A 10 15.68 25.95 14.81
N ASP A 11 16.04 26.94 15.63
CA ASP A 11 16.49 26.72 17.00
C ASP A 11 15.36 26.15 17.87
N GLU A 12 15.25 24.82 17.93
CA GLU A 12 14.17 24.14 18.63
C GLU A 12 14.68 23.44 19.91
N PRO A 13 14.01 23.62 21.06
CA PRO A 13 14.38 22.96 22.32
C PRO A 13 14.48 21.42 22.23
N PHE A 14 13.80 20.82 21.25
CA PHE A 14 13.81 19.40 20.96
C PHE A 14 15.21 18.87 20.69
N TYR A 15 15.98 19.49 19.78
CA TYR A 15 17.29 18.96 19.37
C TYR A 15 18.34 19.06 20.48
N LEU A 16 18.25 20.08 21.33
CA LEU A 16 19.11 20.21 22.51
C LEU A 16 18.79 19.12 23.55
N THR A 17 17.51 18.80 23.72
CA THR A 17 17.06 17.74 24.62
C THR A 17 17.47 16.38 24.08
N LEU A 18 17.24 16.11 22.79
CA LEU A 18 17.66 14.90 22.11
C LEU A 18 19.19 14.74 22.20
N GLN A 19 19.97 15.77 21.92
CA GLN A 19 21.44 15.71 22.04
C GLN A 19 21.88 15.32 23.46
N LYS A 20 21.24 15.87 24.51
CA LYS A 20 21.54 15.50 25.90
C LYS A 20 21.19 14.04 26.18
N THR A 21 20.01 13.60 25.77
CA THR A 21 19.56 12.20 25.98
C THR A 21 20.43 11.20 25.23
N LEU A 22 20.84 11.53 24.01
CA LEU A 22 21.72 10.69 23.22
C LEU A 22 23.15 10.65 23.75
N LYS A 23 23.66 11.76 24.32
CA LYS A 23 24.97 11.79 25.01
C LYS A 23 24.98 10.99 26.32
N LEU A 24 23.83 10.73 26.93
CA LEU A 24 23.72 9.84 28.09
C LEU A 24 23.84 8.35 27.71
N GLN A 25 23.71 8.01 26.41
CA GLN A 25 23.96 6.67 25.91
C GLN A 25 25.48 6.47 25.75
N HIS A 26 26.03 5.42 26.34
CA HIS A 26 27.49 5.19 26.43
C HIS A 26 28.19 4.95 25.07
N ASN A 27 27.45 4.87 23.96
CA ASN A 27 27.94 4.45 22.66
C ASN A 27 27.84 5.51 21.56
N TRP A 28 27.34 6.72 21.84
CA TRP A 28 27.01 7.72 20.81
C TRP A 28 27.83 9.00 20.96
N GLU A 29 28.29 9.55 19.83
CA GLU A 29 28.87 10.89 19.74
C GLU A 29 27.92 11.77 18.93
N VAL A 30 27.43 12.87 19.53
CA VAL A 30 26.38 13.69 18.91
C VAL A 30 26.83 15.12 18.68
N ALA A 31 26.90 15.50 17.41
CA ALA A 31 27.14 16.87 16.97
C ALA A 31 25.82 17.53 16.56
N LEU A 32 25.48 18.67 17.19
CA LEU A 32 24.34 19.50 16.81
C LEU A 32 24.83 20.68 15.96
N LYS A 33 24.18 20.90 14.81
CA LYS A 33 24.52 21.97 13.89
C LYS A 33 23.27 22.66 13.36
N LYS A 34 23.27 23.99 13.50
CA LYS A 34 22.28 24.85 12.86
C LYS A 34 22.43 24.81 11.36
N PHE A 35 21.31 24.71 10.68
CA PHE A 35 21.21 24.82 9.24
C PHE A 35 21.69 26.22 8.82
N SER A 36 22.78 26.23 8.05
CA SER A 36 23.24 27.42 7.35
C SER A 36 22.84 27.28 5.87
N PRO A 37 22.40 28.36 5.19
CA PRO A 37 22.13 28.33 3.75
C PRO A 37 23.39 28.02 2.91
N ASP A 38 24.59 28.04 3.49
CA ASP A 38 25.83 27.63 2.82
C ASP A 38 26.03 26.10 2.86
N LEU A 39 25.56 25.43 1.81
CA LEU A 39 25.64 23.98 1.63
C LEU A 39 27.08 23.44 1.59
N ASN A 40 28.06 24.25 1.15
CA ASN A 40 29.45 23.82 1.07
C ASN A 40 30.07 23.63 2.46
N HIS A 41 29.69 24.47 3.41
CA HIS A 41 30.13 24.36 4.80
C HIS A 41 29.61 23.08 5.46
N LEU A 42 28.32 22.75 5.25
CA LEU A 42 27.71 21.52 5.76
C LEU A 42 28.43 20.26 5.23
N MET A 43 28.72 20.22 3.92
CA MET A 43 29.41 19.09 3.31
C MET A 43 30.85 18.92 3.82
N LYS A 44 31.57 20.02 4.04
CA LYS A 44 32.92 19.99 4.63
C LYS A 44 32.92 19.42 6.05
N GLU A 45 31.90 19.76 6.85
CA GLU A 45 31.77 19.24 8.22
C GLU A 45 31.34 17.77 8.25
N ILE A 46 30.41 17.34 7.40
CA ILE A 46 30.05 15.92 7.25
C ILE A 46 31.29 15.11 6.84
N LYS A 47 32.12 15.67 5.95
CA LYS A 47 33.38 15.03 5.55
C LYS A 47 34.40 14.95 6.69
N LEU A 48 34.51 16.00 7.52
CA LEU A 48 35.46 16.06 8.64
C LEU A 48 35.09 15.12 9.79
N ARG A 49 33.80 15.01 10.10
CA ARG A 49 33.29 14.19 11.23
C ARG A 49 32.90 12.78 10.85
N ASN A 50 32.71 12.53 9.55
CA ASN A 50 32.34 11.24 8.98
C ASN A 50 31.19 10.51 9.73
N PRO A 51 30.03 11.16 9.97
CA PRO A 51 28.97 10.58 10.79
C PRO A 51 28.41 9.29 10.19
N ASP A 52 27.98 8.35 11.04
CA ASP A 52 27.30 7.12 10.63
C ASP A 52 25.84 7.40 10.26
N ILE A 53 25.22 8.34 10.99
CA ILE A 53 23.82 8.75 10.82
C ILE A 53 23.76 10.27 10.70
N VAL A 54 23.04 10.75 9.68
CA VAL A 54 22.71 12.16 9.48
C VAL A 54 21.21 12.34 9.69
N MET A 55 20.84 13.12 10.69
CA MET A 55 19.44 13.47 10.98
C MET A 55 19.17 14.88 10.47
N ILE A 56 18.15 15.03 9.63
CA ILE A 56 17.80 16.31 9.01
C ILE A 56 16.39 16.70 9.41
N ASP A 57 16.27 17.94 9.90
CA ASP A 57 15.01 18.55 10.23
C ASP A 57 14.20 18.93 8.98
N LEU A 58 12.95 18.47 8.91
CA LEU A 58 12.00 18.86 7.86
C LEU A 58 10.97 19.83 8.43
N ALA A 59 11.08 21.10 8.04
CA ALA A 59 10.06 22.11 8.32
C ALA A 59 9.03 22.18 7.18
N LYS A 60 7.81 22.65 7.51
CA LYS A 60 6.70 22.82 6.59
C LYS A 60 7.10 23.65 5.35
N GLY A 61 6.83 23.12 4.16
CA GLY A 61 7.10 23.78 2.88
C GLY A 61 8.56 23.75 2.39
N LYS A 62 9.49 23.05 3.08
CA LYS A 62 10.93 23.00 2.73
C LYS A 62 11.41 21.66 2.16
N VAL A 63 10.50 20.88 1.59
CA VAL A 63 10.78 19.53 1.03
C VAL A 63 11.82 19.56 -0.08
N ASN A 64 11.77 20.57 -0.94
CA ASN A 64 12.70 20.72 -2.07
C ASN A 64 14.13 20.99 -1.58
N ASP A 65 14.28 21.78 -0.51
CA ASP A 65 15.58 22.08 0.10
C ASP A 65 16.18 20.82 0.74
N VAL A 66 15.38 20.08 1.52
CA VAL A 66 15.80 18.81 2.14
C VAL A 66 16.14 17.78 1.06
N SER A 67 15.32 17.65 0.01
CA SER A 67 15.56 16.75 -1.12
C SER A 67 16.89 17.03 -1.81
N ARG A 68 17.24 18.31 -2.00
CA ARG A 68 18.52 18.72 -2.60
C ARG A 68 19.71 18.31 -1.72
N ILE A 69 19.59 18.44 -0.40
CA ILE A 69 20.62 18.06 0.55
C ILE A 69 20.81 16.54 0.56
N VAL A 70 19.73 15.77 0.65
CA VAL A 70 19.78 14.30 0.66
C VAL A 70 20.43 13.77 -0.63
N LYS A 71 20.05 14.32 -1.80
CA LYS A 71 20.69 13.98 -3.09
C LYS A 71 22.18 14.26 -3.07
N LEU A 72 22.58 15.43 -2.58
CA LEU A 72 23.99 15.81 -2.53
C LEU A 72 24.80 14.93 -1.58
N ILE A 73 24.25 14.60 -0.40
CA ILE A 73 24.89 13.70 0.56
C ILE A 73 25.05 12.31 -0.06
N ASN A 74 24.01 11.75 -0.69
CA ASN A 74 24.07 10.44 -1.32
C ASN A 74 25.00 10.37 -2.53
N GLN A 75 25.15 11.48 -3.28
CA GLN A 75 26.10 11.59 -4.40
C GLN A 75 27.55 11.73 -3.92
N THR A 76 27.77 12.41 -2.80
CA THR A 76 29.12 12.75 -2.32
C THR A 76 29.69 11.71 -1.35
N PHE A 77 28.82 11.09 -0.55
CA PHE A 77 29.20 10.12 0.48
C PHE A 77 28.47 8.79 0.24
N ASN A 78 29.24 7.72 0.03
CA ASN A 78 28.66 6.39 -0.18
C ASN A 78 28.14 5.81 1.15
N GLN A 79 26.94 5.22 1.14
CA GLN A 79 26.34 4.47 2.26
C GLN A 79 26.07 5.22 3.58
N LYS A 80 25.82 6.54 3.55
CA LYS A 80 25.37 7.26 4.76
C LYS A 80 23.90 6.97 5.08
N LYS A 81 23.59 6.76 6.37
CA LYS A 81 22.20 6.54 6.83
C LYS A 81 21.57 7.90 7.12
N ILE A 82 20.55 8.24 6.36
CA ILE A 82 19.85 9.53 6.50
C ILE A 82 18.50 9.29 7.18
N ILE A 83 18.22 10.07 8.22
CA ILE A 83 16.96 10.07 8.96
C ILE A 83 16.34 11.45 8.83
N ILE A 84 15.06 11.51 8.50
CA ILE A 84 14.27 12.74 8.51
C ILE A 84 13.49 12.81 9.81
N VAL A 85 13.53 13.98 10.45
CA VAL A 85 12.75 14.26 11.66
C VAL A 85 11.76 15.38 11.33
N THR A 86 10.47 15.13 11.52
CA THR A 86 9.40 16.10 11.24
C THR A 86 8.50 16.30 12.45
N GLY A 87 8.06 17.54 12.66
CA GLY A 87 7.00 17.88 13.61
C GLY A 87 5.69 18.26 12.91
N ASP A 88 5.68 18.26 11.58
CA ASP A 88 4.49 18.58 10.77
C ASP A 88 3.77 17.29 10.37
N ASP A 89 2.45 17.34 10.41
CA ASP A 89 1.54 16.23 10.08
C ASP A 89 1.14 16.27 8.60
N SER A 90 1.90 16.97 7.74
CA SER A 90 1.59 17.12 6.31
C SER A 90 2.38 16.12 5.43
N TYR A 91 1.64 15.17 4.84
CA TYR A 91 2.17 13.94 4.23
C TYR A 91 2.69 14.07 2.80
N GLU A 92 2.22 15.08 2.07
CA GLU A 92 2.52 15.39 0.65
C GLU A 92 4.04 15.53 0.37
N SER A 93 4.82 15.68 1.44
CA SER A 93 6.25 15.91 1.48
C SER A 93 7.11 14.64 1.60
N LEU A 94 6.58 13.54 2.17
CA LEU A 94 7.39 12.41 2.62
C LEU A 94 7.69 11.39 1.52
N GLY A 95 6.73 11.15 0.61
CA GLY A 95 6.88 10.19 -0.50
C GLY A 95 8.06 10.52 -1.42
N GLN A 96 8.28 11.81 -1.69
CA GLN A 96 9.43 12.27 -2.50
C GLN A 96 10.78 11.93 -1.85
N LEU A 97 10.86 12.07 -0.52
CA LEU A 97 12.09 11.79 0.23
C LEU A 97 12.39 10.29 0.32
N ILE A 98 11.35 9.44 0.33
CA ILE A 98 11.50 7.97 0.39
C ILE A 98 12.23 7.49 -0.87
N GLY A 99 11.79 7.98 -2.03
CA GLY A 99 12.38 7.65 -3.33
C GLY A 99 13.84 8.10 -3.49
N ILE A 100 14.31 9.03 -2.66
CA ILE A 100 15.68 9.59 -2.72
C ILE A 100 16.65 8.82 -1.80
N GLY A 101 16.17 7.83 -1.03
CA GLY A 101 17.02 6.89 -0.29
C GLY A 101 17.18 7.18 1.21
N VAL A 102 16.29 7.99 1.79
CA VAL A 102 16.19 8.17 3.25
C VAL A 102 15.84 6.83 3.92
N LYS A 103 16.47 6.54 5.06
CA LYS A 103 16.35 5.26 5.78
C LYS A 103 15.49 5.34 7.03
N GLY A 104 15.20 6.53 7.57
CA GLY A 104 14.37 6.69 8.76
C GLY A 104 13.47 7.91 8.70
N TYR A 105 12.26 7.78 9.22
CA TYR A 105 11.29 8.87 9.38
C TYR A 105 10.76 8.90 10.80
N LEU A 106 11.13 9.93 11.54
CA LEU A 106 10.83 10.06 12.96
C LEU A 106 9.93 11.27 13.21
N TRP A 107 9.03 11.13 14.18
CA TRP A 107 8.14 12.21 14.61
C TRP A 107 8.73 12.93 15.83
N LYS A 108 8.84 14.26 15.79
CA LYS A 108 9.43 15.06 16.89
C LYS A 108 8.67 14.92 18.21
N GLN A 109 7.39 14.60 18.16
CA GLN A 109 6.53 14.44 19.34
C GLN A 109 6.64 13.05 19.98
N ALA A 110 7.35 12.10 19.36
CA ALA A 110 7.55 10.78 19.92
C ALA A 110 8.41 10.85 21.21
N PRO A 111 8.13 10.00 22.21
CA PRO A 111 8.94 9.95 23.42
C PRO A 111 10.39 9.58 23.10
N ALA A 112 11.34 10.15 23.85
CA ALA A 112 12.78 10.03 23.55
C ALA A 112 13.28 8.57 23.54
N GLU A 113 12.69 7.69 24.34
CA GLU A 113 13.02 6.25 24.37
C GLU A 113 12.67 5.55 23.05
N GLU A 114 11.55 5.94 22.43
CA GLU A 114 11.11 5.41 21.13
C GLU A 114 12.02 5.90 20.00
N LEU A 115 12.36 7.19 20.01
CA LEU A 115 13.33 7.75 19.06
C LEU A 115 14.68 7.04 19.12
N ILE A 116 15.19 6.74 20.31
CA ILE A 116 16.46 6.01 20.48
C ILE A 116 16.36 4.59 19.91
N LYS A 117 15.24 3.90 20.16
CA LYS A 117 15.00 2.56 19.62
C LYS A 117 14.97 2.58 18.09
N GLU A 118 14.27 3.54 17.49
CA GLU A 118 14.15 3.67 16.05
C GLU A 118 15.49 4.02 15.38
N ILE A 119 16.26 4.95 15.95
CA ILE A 119 17.61 5.27 15.45
C ILE A 119 18.53 4.05 15.50
N ASN A 120 18.48 3.24 16.56
CA ASN A 120 19.26 1.99 16.66
C ASN A 120 18.85 0.95 15.60
N LEU A 121 17.56 0.90 15.24
CA LEU A 121 17.08 0.00 14.18
C LEU A 121 17.55 0.47 12.80
N VAL A 122 17.52 1.77 12.53
CA VAL A 122 18.09 2.35 11.30
C VAL A 122 19.59 2.08 11.23
N ASP A 123 20.31 2.19 12.35
CA ASP A 123 21.73 1.83 12.40
C ASP A 123 21.97 0.35 12.05
N ARG A 124 21.09 -0.55 12.46
CA ARG A 124 21.21 -1.98 12.10
C ARG A 124 20.83 -2.28 10.65
N GLY A 125 20.48 -1.26 9.86
CA GLY A 125 20.12 -1.38 8.45
C GLY A 125 18.64 -1.61 8.20
N SER A 126 17.80 -1.57 9.25
CA SER A 126 16.36 -1.72 9.12
C SER A 126 15.70 -0.35 8.92
N PRO A 127 15.13 -0.05 7.74
CA PRO A 127 14.44 1.22 7.54
C PRO A 127 13.29 1.37 8.53
N GLN A 128 13.13 2.54 9.14
CA GLN A 128 12.08 2.80 10.13
C GLN A 128 11.17 3.94 9.68
N ILE A 129 9.87 3.74 9.87
CA ILE A 129 8.85 4.79 9.79
C ILE A 129 8.10 4.71 11.11
N ALA A 130 8.11 5.78 11.91
CA ALA A 130 7.47 5.76 13.21
C ALA A 130 5.97 5.40 13.08
N SER A 131 5.44 4.60 14.01
CA SER A 131 4.08 4.03 13.88
C SER A 131 2.98 5.11 13.78
N GLY A 132 3.21 6.30 14.33
CA GLY A 132 2.32 7.46 14.18
C GLY A 132 2.27 7.97 12.74
N LEU A 133 3.43 8.08 12.08
CA LEU A 133 3.55 8.42 10.67
C LEU A 133 2.97 7.31 9.78
N LEU A 134 3.22 6.03 10.11
CA LEU A 134 2.70 4.90 9.33
C LEU A 134 1.17 4.88 9.27
N LYS A 135 0.48 5.07 10.41
CA LYS A 135 -1.00 5.11 10.45
C LYS A 135 -1.61 6.21 9.57
N GLN A 136 -0.88 7.31 9.43
CA GLN A 136 -1.34 8.49 8.69
C GLN A 136 -0.83 8.52 7.25
N MET A 137 0.18 7.71 6.90
CA MET A 137 0.63 7.45 5.53
C MET A 137 -0.20 6.37 4.84
N ILE A 138 -0.93 5.52 5.58
CA ILE A 138 -1.84 4.50 4.99
C ILE A 138 -2.81 5.09 3.94
N PRO A 139 -3.45 6.26 4.14
CA PRO A 139 -4.34 6.86 3.13
C PRO A 139 -3.64 7.27 1.82
N GLU A 140 -2.34 7.60 1.87
CA GLU A 140 -1.56 8.10 0.72
C GLU A 140 -0.59 7.05 0.15
N MET A 141 -0.36 5.95 0.88
CA MET A 141 0.11 4.65 0.37
C MET A 141 -1.02 3.82 -0.24
N LEU A 142 -2.25 4.32 -0.13
CA LEU A 142 -3.42 3.88 -0.88
C LEU A 142 -3.76 4.88 -2.02
N PRO A 143 -2.87 5.23 -2.97
CA PRO A 143 -3.35 5.36 -4.32
C PRO A 143 -3.46 3.94 -4.84
N GLU A 144 -4.68 3.47 -5.08
CA GLU A 144 -4.84 2.27 -5.91
C GLU A 144 -4.26 0.97 -5.28
N MET A 145 -4.74 0.58 -4.08
CA MET A 145 -4.95 -0.86 -3.73
C MET A 145 -6.30 -1.35 -4.24
N VAL A 146 -6.73 -0.73 -5.30
CA VAL A 146 -7.21 -1.48 -6.41
C VAL A 146 -6.01 -1.06 -7.39
N VAL A 147 -5.08 -1.94 -7.86
CA VAL A 147 -4.48 -2.16 -9.25
C VAL A 147 -3.59 -3.40 -9.20
N ASN A 148 -3.95 -4.40 -9.99
CA ASN A 148 -3.32 -5.71 -10.25
C ASN A 148 -1.93 -6.05 -9.68
N HIS A 149 -1.89 -7.24 -9.07
CA HIS A 149 -0.74 -8.14 -9.10
C HIS A 149 -0.30 -8.41 -10.54
N ARG A 150 1.00 -8.19 -10.78
CA ARG A 150 1.70 -8.40 -12.03
C ARG A 150 1.82 -9.88 -12.41
N GLU A 151 1.77 -10.09 -13.72
CA GLU A 151 2.53 -11.13 -14.41
C GLU A 151 3.99 -11.18 -13.92
N ASN A 152 4.41 -12.34 -13.45
CA ASN A 152 5.81 -12.71 -13.40
C ASN A 152 6.21 -13.29 -14.76
N LYS A 153 7.19 -12.67 -15.44
CA LYS A 153 8.06 -13.38 -16.37
C LYS A 153 9.52 -13.27 -15.91
N PRO A 154 10.31 -14.35 -16.03
CA PRO A 154 11.52 -14.55 -15.24
C PRO A 154 12.77 -14.02 -15.94
N LEU A 155 13.68 -13.43 -15.16
CA LEU A 155 15.08 -13.26 -15.57
C LEU A 155 15.82 -14.58 -15.32
N LYS A 156 16.06 -15.32 -16.42
CA LYS A 156 17.03 -16.43 -16.47
C LYS A 156 18.46 -15.86 -16.52
N HIS A 157 19.36 -16.64 -15.93
CA HIS A 157 20.83 -16.65 -16.01
C HIS A 157 21.58 -16.10 -14.79
N LEU A 158 21.86 -16.99 -13.84
CA LEU A 158 23.23 -17.43 -13.53
C LEU A 158 23.16 -18.78 -12.82
N GLY A 159 23.60 -19.84 -13.51
CA GLY A 159 23.69 -21.19 -12.94
C GLY A 159 25.07 -21.45 -12.34
N SER A 160 25.13 -22.57 -11.60
CA SER A 160 26.31 -23.26 -11.04
C SER A 160 26.94 -22.52 -9.85
N THR A 161 26.86 -23.01 -8.61
CA THR A 161 27.40 -24.26 -8.07
C THR A 161 26.88 -24.29 -6.61
N LEU A 162 26.19 -25.32 -6.12
CA LEU A 162 26.78 -26.46 -5.41
C LEU A 162 25.65 -27.46 -5.13
N LYS A 163 25.74 -28.64 -5.76
CA LYS A 163 25.13 -29.87 -5.25
C LYS A 163 26.02 -30.37 -4.11
N ASN A 164 25.42 -30.77 -2.99
CA ASN A 164 25.68 -32.00 -2.23
C ASN A 164 24.73 -32.06 -1.00
N SER A 165 23.57 -32.70 -1.19
CA SER A 165 22.96 -33.82 -0.42
C SER A 165 23.21 -33.99 1.12
N PRO A 166 22.43 -34.84 1.84
CA PRO A 166 20.97 -34.81 2.10
C PRO A 166 20.60 -35.20 3.56
N THR A 167 19.49 -34.73 4.12
CA THR A 167 18.70 -35.43 5.18
C THR A 167 17.34 -34.76 5.29
N LEU A 168 16.28 -35.36 4.75
CA LEU A 168 15.29 -36.20 5.44
C LEU A 168 14.34 -35.43 6.38
N ASN A 169 13.11 -35.32 5.87
CA ASN A 169 11.83 -35.49 6.54
C ASN A 169 11.04 -34.31 7.13
N SER A 170 9.78 -34.33 6.68
CA SER A 170 8.52 -33.88 7.29
C SER A 170 8.24 -32.38 7.41
N VAL A 171 7.54 -31.88 6.38
CA VAL A 171 6.38 -31.02 6.58
C VAL A 171 5.22 -31.91 7.04
N ALA A 172 4.67 -31.61 8.22
CA ALA A 172 3.33 -32.01 8.60
C ALA A 172 2.75 -30.85 9.44
N GLU A 173 1.86 -30.09 8.80
CA GLU A 173 0.82 -29.36 9.50
C GLU A 173 -0.07 -30.38 10.23
N VAL A 174 -0.13 -30.31 11.56
CA VAL A 174 -1.28 -30.78 12.33
C VAL A 174 -1.53 -29.81 13.47
N ASN A 175 -2.75 -29.27 13.43
CA ASN A 175 -3.52 -28.65 14.50
C ASN A 175 -3.15 -29.10 15.92
N SER A 176 -3.10 -28.14 16.84
CA SER A 176 -3.40 -28.38 18.26
C SER A 176 -3.88 -27.06 18.89
N PRO A 177 -5.13 -26.98 19.38
CA PRO A 177 -5.43 -26.12 20.49
C PRO A 177 -5.24 -26.88 21.81
N ASN A 178 -4.76 -26.14 22.80
CA ASN A 178 -4.90 -26.40 24.23
C ASN A 178 -3.88 -27.34 24.90
N ARG A 179 -3.00 -26.75 25.73
CA ARG A 179 -2.93 -27.07 27.18
C ARG A 179 -2.06 -26.07 27.95
N ASN A 180 -2.70 -25.53 28.98
CA ASN A 180 -2.15 -24.74 30.07
C ASN A 180 -1.01 -25.45 30.81
N PHE A 181 -0.01 -24.67 31.23
CA PHE A 181 0.95 -25.03 32.27
C PHE A 181 0.44 -24.65 33.67
N PRO A 182 0.93 -25.32 34.74
CA PRO A 182 0.23 -25.48 36.01
C PRO A 182 0.62 -24.43 37.07
N VAL A 183 -0.31 -24.14 37.98
CA VAL A 183 -0.02 -23.68 39.35
C VAL A 183 -0.87 -24.52 40.31
N ASN A 184 -0.22 -25.10 41.33
CA ASN A 184 -0.78 -25.99 42.35
C ASN A 184 -2.02 -25.43 43.08
N PRO A 185 -3.02 -26.26 43.45
CA PRO A 185 -4.10 -25.89 44.36
C PRO A 185 -3.86 -26.38 45.80
N VAL A 186 -4.15 -25.50 46.77
CA VAL A 186 -4.39 -25.89 48.17
C VAL A 186 -5.89 -26.13 48.35
N ILE A 187 -6.19 -27.30 48.89
CA ILE A 187 -7.53 -27.82 49.20
C ILE A 187 -8.15 -27.06 50.39
N LYS A 188 -9.42 -26.67 50.27
CA LYS A 188 -10.43 -26.77 51.35
C LYS A 188 -11.85 -26.67 50.77
N PHE A 189 -12.64 -27.71 51.03
CA PHE A 189 -14.10 -27.79 50.91
C PHE A 189 -14.63 -28.35 52.25
N PRO A 190 -15.95 -28.36 52.56
CA PRO A 190 -17.08 -27.61 51.97
C PRO A 190 -18.00 -26.92 53.02
N ASP A 191 -18.90 -26.08 52.47
CA ASP A 191 -20.34 -25.85 52.78
C ASP A 191 -21.01 -26.70 53.91
N LYS A 192 -22.04 -26.27 54.65
CA LYS A 192 -23.15 -25.36 54.34
C LYS A 192 -24.00 -25.06 55.60
N SER A 193 -24.83 -24.03 55.46
CA SER A 193 -26.16 -23.83 56.07
C SER A 193 -26.32 -22.85 57.26
N ALA A 194 -26.86 -21.69 56.89
CA ALA A 194 -28.05 -21.03 57.44
C ALA A 194 -28.15 -20.67 58.95
N LYS A 195 -28.30 -19.34 59.14
CA LYS A 195 -29.30 -18.65 59.97
C LYS A 195 -29.01 -18.41 61.48
N HIS A 196 -29.08 -17.11 61.82
CA HIS A 196 -29.31 -16.46 63.12
C HIS A 196 -28.19 -16.55 64.19
N GLY A 197 -27.34 -15.51 64.22
CA GLY A 197 -26.51 -15.17 65.37
C GLY A 197 -27.05 -13.94 66.08
N GLY A 198 -27.91 -14.15 67.08
CA GLY A 198 -28.24 -13.17 68.11
C GLY A 198 -27.24 -13.27 69.27
N ILE A 199 -26.73 -12.11 69.66
CA ILE A 199 -26.36 -11.64 71.00
C ILE A 199 -25.93 -12.70 72.07
N ILE A 200 -24.63 -12.64 72.36
CA ILE A 200 -23.92 -12.77 73.65
C ILE A 200 -24.79 -13.07 74.90
N SER A 201 -24.58 -14.25 75.51
CA SER A 201 -24.30 -14.52 76.95
C SER A 201 -24.60 -15.99 77.27
N PRO A 202 -23.74 -16.67 78.06
CA PRO A 202 -24.19 -16.97 79.42
C PRO A 202 -23.08 -16.89 80.48
N LYS A 203 -23.44 -16.31 81.64
CA LYS A 203 -22.81 -16.57 82.93
C LYS A 203 -23.21 -17.97 83.40
N ALA A 204 -22.26 -18.77 83.85
CA ALA A 204 -22.38 -19.60 85.07
C ALA A 204 -21.05 -20.31 85.34
N SER A 205 -20.33 -19.82 86.34
CA SER A 205 -19.21 -20.50 86.97
C SER A 205 -19.69 -21.71 87.78
N VAL A 206 -19.17 -22.90 87.49
CA VAL A 206 -19.26 -24.05 88.41
C VAL A 206 -17.84 -24.55 88.66
N GLY A 207 -17.34 -24.31 89.87
CA GLY A 207 -16.03 -24.80 90.33
C GLY A 207 -16.05 -26.31 90.48
N MET A 208 -15.16 -27.00 89.76
CA MET A 208 -14.97 -28.44 89.83
C MET A 208 -13.80 -28.76 90.78
N ASN A 209 -14.08 -29.43 91.90
CA ASN A 209 -13.09 -29.78 92.92
C ASN A 209 -12.11 -30.86 92.42
N TRP A 210 -10.80 -30.73 92.67
CA TRP A 210 -9.76 -31.71 92.23
C TRP A 210 -10.05 -33.16 92.65
N ARG A 211 -10.81 -33.36 93.74
CA ARG A 211 -11.24 -34.69 94.21
C ARG A 211 -12.18 -35.41 93.25
N SER A 212 -13.01 -34.71 92.47
CA SER A 212 -13.90 -35.34 91.47
C SER A 212 -13.19 -35.64 90.14
N VAL A 213 -12.08 -34.97 89.85
CA VAL A 213 -11.20 -35.31 88.71
C VAL A 213 -10.45 -36.62 88.99
N PHE A 214 -10.01 -36.82 90.23
CA PHE A 214 -9.28 -38.02 90.61
C PHE A 214 -10.16 -39.28 90.61
N THR A 215 -11.42 -39.19 91.06
CA THR A 215 -12.36 -40.33 91.01
C THR A 215 -12.70 -40.71 89.57
N LEU A 216 -12.84 -39.73 88.68
CA LEU A 216 -13.12 -39.98 87.26
C LEU A 216 -11.93 -40.64 86.55
N LEU A 217 -10.70 -40.28 86.95
CA LEU A 217 -9.47 -40.89 86.44
C LEU A 217 -9.29 -42.34 86.90
N VAL A 218 -9.64 -42.66 88.15
CA VAL A 218 -9.61 -44.05 88.65
C VAL A 218 -10.68 -44.90 87.95
N PHE A 219 -11.86 -44.34 87.68
CA PHE A 219 -12.93 -45.05 86.97
C PHE A 219 -12.56 -45.30 85.50
N THR A 220 -11.94 -44.34 84.81
CA THR A 220 -11.50 -44.53 83.42
C THR A 220 -10.39 -45.55 83.30
N VAL A 221 -9.40 -45.54 84.21
CA VAL A 221 -8.32 -46.55 84.24
C VAL A 221 -8.87 -47.94 84.60
N GLY A 222 -9.83 -48.04 85.52
CA GLY A 222 -10.51 -49.29 85.85
C GLY A 222 -11.30 -49.86 84.67
N ILE A 223 -12.08 -49.01 83.97
CA ILE A 223 -12.84 -49.41 82.78
C ILE A 223 -11.88 -49.81 81.64
N THR A 224 -10.78 -49.09 81.43
CA THR A 224 -9.79 -49.48 80.40
C THR A 224 -9.07 -50.77 80.77
N GLY A 225 -8.79 -51.03 82.04
CA GLY A 225 -8.23 -52.31 82.51
C GLY A 225 -9.18 -53.50 82.29
N VAL A 226 -10.48 -53.30 82.56
CA VAL A 226 -11.51 -54.33 82.30
C VAL A 226 -11.70 -54.55 80.80
N ILE A 227 -11.74 -53.49 79.99
CA ILE A 227 -11.79 -53.59 78.53
C ILE A 227 -10.54 -54.29 78.00
N TYR A 228 -9.36 -54.02 78.55
CA TYR A 228 -8.11 -54.66 78.16
C TYR A 228 -8.11 -56.16 78.51
N LEU A 229 -8.60 -56.54 79.69
CA LEU A 229 -8.72 -57.95 80.09
C LEU A 229 -9.80 -58.72 79.30
N VAL A 230 -10.93 -58.09 78.98
CA VAL A 230 -11.95 -58.68 78.10
C VAL A 230 -11.44 -58.79 76.66
N ARG A 231 -10.64 -57.83 76.20
CA ARG A 231 -10.00 -57.85 74.88
C ARG A 231 -8.91 -58.92 74.76
N ASP A 232 -8.17 -59.19 75.83
CA ASP A 232 -7.16 -60.26 75.87
C ASP A 232 -7.83 -61.65 75.87
N ARG A 233 -8.96 -61.79 76.56
CA ARG A 233 -9.71 -63.06 76.63
C ARG A 233 -10.55 -63.39 75.39
N MET A 234 -10.72 -62.44 74.46
CA MET A 234 -11.55 -62.58 73.23
C MET A 234 -10.73 -62.76 71.93
N ARG A 235 -9.40 -62.91 72.00
CA ARG A 235 -8.57 -63.27 70.84
C ARG A 235 -8.32 -64.77 70.79
N GLN A 236 -9.35 -65.54 70.47
CA GLN A 236 -9.13 -66.82 69.81
C GLN A 236 -8.96 -66.53 68.31
N PRO A 237 -7.86 -66.97 67.65
CA PRO A 237 -7.84 -66.95 66.19
C PRO A 237 -9.01 -67.81 65.70
N LEU A 238 -9.83 -67.26 64.79
CA LEU A 238 -10.85 -68.04 64.11
C LEU A 238 -10.19 -69.29 63.53
N PRO A 239 -10.74 -70.49 63.78
CA PRO A 239 -10.15 -71.72 63.26
C PRO A 239 -10.01 -71.57 61.73
N GLN A 240 -8.79 -71.70 61.23
CA GLN A 240 -8.59 -71.84 59.79
C GLN A 240 -9.29 -73.13 59.41
N LEU A 241 -10.36 -73.01 58.61
CA LEU A 241 -10.99 -74.17 57.99
C LEU A 241 -9.88 -74.96 57.29
N ASN A 242 -9.79 -76.26 57.58
CA ASN A 242 -8.80 -77.13 56.95
C ASN A 242 -8.91 -76.96 55.42
N PHE A 243 -7.78 -76.97 54.70
CA PHE A 243 -7.74 -76.79 53.24
C PHE A 243 -8.75 -77.69 52.50
N SER A 244 -9.03 -78.88 53.04
CA SER A 244 -10.05 -79.82 52.55
C SER A 244 -11.51 -79.34 52.74
N GLU A 245 -11.82 -78.64 53.83
CA GLU A 245 -13.16 -78.08 54.09
C GLU A 245 -13.41 -76.81 53.27
N GLN A 246 -12.38 -75.96 53.11
CA GLN A 246 -12.45 -74.81 52.21
C GLN A 246 -12.65 -75.25 50.77
N LEU A 247 -11.89 -76.25 50.28
CA LEU A 247 -12.07 -76.78 48.93
C LEU A 247 -13.51 -77.27 48.72
N LYS A 248 -14.07 -78.00 49.71
CA LYS A 248 -15.43 -78.57 49.60
C LYS A 248 -16.51 -77.48 49.56
N ILE A 249 -16.40 -76.46 50.41
CA ILE A 249 -17.30 -75.30 50.40
C ILE A 249 -17.14 -74.53 49.08
N ILE A 250 -15.92 -74.31 48.61
CA ILE A 250 -15.64 -73.58 47.36
C ILE A 250 -16.19 -74.33 46.14
N THR A 251 -16.02 -75.66 46.08
CA THR A 251 -16.53 -76.47 44.95
C THR A 251 -18.05 -76.54 44.90
N GLU A 252 -18.76 -76.43 46.04
CA GLU A 252 -20.22 -76.54 46.08
C GLU A 252 -20.94 -75.18 46.15
N THR A 253 -20.23 -74.09 46.47
CA THR A 253 -20.84 -72.76 46.59
C THR A 253 -21.14 -72.19 45.21
N LYS A 254 -22.43 -71.95 44.99
CA LYS A 254 -22.96 -71.30 43.80
C LYS A 254 -23.19 -69.82 44.12
N PHE A 255 -22.50 -68.94 43.42
CA PHE A 255 -22.68 -67.50 43.56
C PHE A 255 -23.69 -67.02 42.53
N THR A 256 -24.55 -66.08 42.91
CA THR A 256 -25.49 -65.44 41.99
C THR A 256 -25.02 -64.03 41.69
N GLY A 257 -25.08 -63.66 40.41
CA GLY A 257 -24.72 -62.34 39.93
C GLY A 257 -25.57 -61.96 38.73
N LYS A 258 -25.53 -60.67 38.35
CA LYS A 258 -26.20 -60.19 37.13
C LYS A 258 -25.18 -60.07 36.01
N ILE A 259 -25.61 -60.44 34.81
CA ILE A 259 -24.83 -60.31 33.59
C ILE A 259 -24.77 -58.83 33.19
N GLN A 260 -23.55 -58.33 32.99
CA GLN A 260 -23.23 -56.99 32.54
C GLN A 260 -22.34 -57.07 31.29
N PRO A 261 -22.29 -56.02 30.46
CA PRO A 261 -21.35 -55.99 29.35
C PRO A 261 -19.93 -55.80 29.86
N ALA A 262 -18.95 -56.47 29.25
CA ALA A 262 -17.54 -56.29 29.64
C ALA A 262 -17.05 -54.87 29.35
N ASN A 263 -17.47 -54.31 28.21
CA ASN A 263 -17.12 -52.95 27.78
C ASN A 263 -18.37 -52.16 27.37
N GLN A 264 -18.50 -50.94 27.88
CA GLN A 264 -19.55 -50.00 27.52
C GLN A 264 -18.94 -48.67 27.08
N TYR A 265 -19.41 -48.17 25.93
CA TYR A 265 -18.95 -46.93 25.32
C TYR A 265 -20.10 -45.91 25.33
N LYS A 266 -19.82 -44.73 25.85
CA LYS A 266 -20.78 -43.62 25.90
C LYS A 266 -20.38 -42.60 24.85
N MET A 267 -21.27 -42.38 23.89
CA MET A 267 -21.14 -41.33 22.89
C MET A 267 -21.84 -40.08 23.40
N THR A 268 -21.22 -38.92 23.22
CA THR A 268 -21.74 -37.63 23.67
C THR A 268 -21.70 -36.61 22.55
N ALA A 269 -22.59 -35.63 22.59
CA ALA A 269 -22.57 -34.50 21.67
C ALA A 269 -21.28 -33.67 21.87
N THR A 270 -20.69 -33.22 20.77
CA THR A 270 -19.44 -32.43 20.77
C THR A 270 -19.72 -30.92 20.79
N SER A 271 -20.89 -30.51 20.31
CA SER A 271 -21.33 -29.10 20.22
C SER A 271 -22.82 -28.96 20.56
N GLY A 272 -23.29 -27.71 20.64
CA GLY A 272 -24.71 -27.41 20.79
C GLY A 272 -25.49 -27.74 19.51
N SER A 273 -26.32 -28.78 19.55
CA SER A 273 -27.00 -29.29 18.35
C SER A 273 -28.42 -29.78 18.65
N VAL A 274 -29.27 -29.85 17.63
CA VAL A 274 -30.63 -30.44 17.73
C VAL A 274 -30.63 -31.80 17.05
N VAL A 275 -31.30 -32.79 17.65
CA VAL A 275 -31.45 -34.11 17.03
C VAL A 275 -32.41 -34.00 15.85
N GLU A 276 -31.91 -34.18 14.63
CA GLU A 276 -32.71 -34.13 13.40
C GLU A 276 -33.31 -35.49 13.09
N GLU A 277 -32.48 -36.54 13.13
CA GLU A 277 -32.89 -37.90 12.77
C GLU A 277 -32.12 -38.95 13.58
N ILE A 278 -32.77 -40.06 13.91
CA ILE A 278 -32.15 -41.20 14.60
C ILE A 278 -32.35 -42.45 13.73
N TYR A 279 -31.25 -43.08 13.32
CA TYR A 279 -31.25 -44.24 12.42
C TYR A 279 -31.30 -45.59 13.12
N VAL A 280 -31.04 -45.63 14.43
CA VAL A 280 -30.90 -46.88 15.20
C VAL A 280 -31.88 -46.94 16.35
N LYS A 281 -32.23 -48.16 16.77
CA LYS A 281 -33.10 -48.44 17.91
C LYS A 281 -32.34 -49.21 18.99
N VAL A 282 -32.83 -49.15 20.22
CA VAL A 282 -32.27 -49.95 21.33
C VAL A 282 -32.41 -51.43 20.98
N GLY A 283 -31.30 -52.17 21.05
CA GLY A 283 -31.18 -53.57 20.65
C GLY A 283 -30.55 -53.79 19.27
N ASP A 284 -30.41 -52.75 18.44
CA ASP A 284 -29.78 -52.88 17.13
C ASP A 284 -28.27 -53.13 17.25
N ARG A 285 -27.74 -54.01 16.40
CA ARG A 285 -26.30 -54.23 16.25
C ARG A 285 -25.76 -53.22 15.24
N VAL A 286 -24.71 -52.51 15.65
CA VAL A 286 -24.06 -51.49 14.83
C VAL A 286 -22.60 -51.84 14.57
N GLU A 287 -22.13 -51.51 13.38
CA GLU A 287 -20.74 -51.68 12.96
C GLU A 287 -19.95 -50.38 13.13
N LEU A 288 -18.62 -50.49 13.28
CA LEU A 288 -17.71 -49.34 13.31
C LEU A 288 -17.97 -48.44 12.09
N GLY A 289 -18.21 -47.16 12.35
CA GLY A 289 -18.45 -46.14 11.32
C GLY A 289 -19.91 -46.06 10.82
N GLN A 290 -20.81 -46.94 11.27
CA GLN A 290 -22.22 -46.89 10.89
C GLN A 290 -22.87 -45.60 11.39
N PRO A 291 -23.66 -44.88 10.57
CA PRO A 291 -24.39 -43.69 11.00
C PRO A 291 -25.46 -44.07 12.03
N LEU A 292 -25.50 -43.34 13.14
CA LEU A 292 -26.42 -43.61 14.24
C LEU A 292 -27.53 -42.57 14.32
N LEU A 293 -27.16 -41.30 14.22
CA LEU A 293 -28.07 -40.16 14.25
C LEU A 293 -27.47 -38.96 13.54
N VAL A 294 -28.31 -38.01 13.14
CA VAL A 294 -27.92 -36.72 12.55
C VAL A 294 -28.25 -35.61 13.52
N LEU A 295 -27.27 -34.74 13.73
CA LEU A 295 -27.38 -33.55 14.54
C LEU A 295 -27.34 -32.32 13.65
N LYS A 296 -28.29 -31.40 13.87
CA LYS A 296 -28.27 -30.07 13.26
C LYS A 296 -27.56 -29.12 14.20
N ASN A 297 -26.38 -28.63 13.81
CA ASN A 297 -25.62 -27.68 14.61
C ASN A 297 -26.21 -26.26 14.45
N LEU A 298 -26.79 -25.73 15.51
CA LEU A 298 -27.47 -24.43 15.50
C LEU A 298 -26.47 -23.26 15.42
N GLU A 299 -25.25 -23.44 15.92
CA GLU A 299 -24.18 -22.43 15.82
C GLU A 299 -23.62 -22.37 14.38
N ALA A 300 -23.50 -23.52 13.72
CA ALA A 300 -23.10 -23.61 12.32
C ALA A 300 -24.12 -22.97 11.38
N GLU A 301 -25.42 -23.15 11.62
CA GLU A 301 -26.49 -22.48 10.86
C GLU A 301 -26.40 -20.96 10.95
N LYS A 302 -26.27 -20.41 12.17
CA LYS A 302 -26.07 -18.97 12.37
C LYS A 302 -24.79 -18.45 11.72
N SER A 303 -23.71 -19.23 11.80
CA SER A 303 -22.44 -18.88 11.17
C SER A 303 -22.56 -18.85 9.64
N ARG A 304 -23.30 -19.79 9.05
CA ARG A 304 -23.59 -19.80 7.60
C ARG A 304 -24.43 -18.60 7.17
N GLU A 305 -25.47 -18.27 7.92
CA GLU A 305 -26.28 -17.07 7.65
C GLU A 305 -25.42 -15.79 7.68
N GLN A 306 -24.52 -15.67 8.67
CA GLN A 306 -23.58 -14.55 8.76
C GLN A 306 -22.62 -14.50 7.57
N VAL A 307 -22.06 -15.63 7.16
CA VAL A 307 -21.18 -15.72 5.98
C VAL A 307 -21.94 -15.35 4.70
N GLU A 308 -23.20 -15.78 4.55
CA GLU A 308 -24.01 -15.43 3.38
C GLU A 308 -24.34 -13.93 3.34
N GLN A 309 -24.64 -13.32 4.48
CA GLN A 309 -24.83 -11.87 4.58
C GLN A 309 -23.54 -11.11 4.22
N GLN A 310 -22.39 -11.56 4.72
CA GLN A 310 -21.09 -10.99 4.36
C GLN A 310 -20.81 -11.15 2.87
N ARG A 311 -21.11 -12.31 2.28
CA ARG A 311 -20.94 -12.57 0.85
C ARG A 311 -21.77 -11.59 0.01
N LYS A 312 -23.06 -11.45 0.31
CA LYS A 312 -23.96 -10.50 -0.38
C LYS A 312 -23.47 -9.06 -0.26
N ALA A 313 -23.01 -8.66 0.92
CA ALA A 313 -22.48 -7.31 1.15
C ALA A 313 -21.21 -7.05 0.31
N ILE A 314 -20.31 -8.03 0.22
CA ILE A 314 -19.09 -7.96 -0.60
C ILE A 314 -19.46 -7.96 -2.09
N GLU A 315 -20.38 -8.81 -2.55
CA GLU A 315 -20.88 -8.82 -3.94
C GLU A 315 -21.45 -7.45 -4.33
N GLN A 316 -22.27 -6.86 -3.46
CA GLN A 316 -22.82 -5.52 -3.66
C GLN A 316 -21.71 -4.45 -3.71
N GLN A 317 -20.73 -4.53 -2.81
CA GLN A 317 -19.59 -3.62 -2.80
C GLN A 317 -18.75 -3.75 -4.08
N GLN A 318 -18.53 -4.96 -4.58
CA GLN A 318 -17.83 -5.22 -5.84
C GLN A 318 -18.60 -4.63 -7.03
N GLN A 319 -19.93 -4.74 -7.04
CA GLN A 319 -20.75 -4.19 -8.11
C GLN A 319 -20.73 -2.66 -8.11
N ILE A 320 -20.84 -2.03 -6.94
CA ILE A 320 -20.66 -0.58 -6.79
C ILE A 320 -19.28 -0.15 -7.27
N ALA A 321 -18.22 -0.89 -6.91
CA ALA A 321 -16.86 -0.59 -7.35
C ALA A 321 -16.72 -0.69 -8.89
N LYS A 322 -17.34 -1.69 -9.52
CA LYS A 322 -17.39 -1.81 -11.00
C LYS A 322 -18.10 -0.62 -11.64
N GLU A 323 -19.28 -0.28 -11.15
CA GLU A 323 -20.07 0.85 -11.66
C GLU A 323 -19.32 2.18 -11.49
N GLN A 324 -18.71 2.42 -10.33
CA GLN A 324 -17.87 3.60 -10.10
C GLN A 324 -16.68 3.67 -11.06
N GLN A 325 -16.06 2.52 -11.37
CA GLN A 325 -14.95 2.44 -12.32
C GLN A 325 -15.42 2.72 -13.77
N GLU A 326 -16.55 2.17 -14.19
CA GLU A 326 -17.13 2.44 -15.51
C GLU A 326 -17.52 3.91 -15.68
N MET A 327 -18.09 4.50 -14.63
CA MET A 327 -18.39 5.94 -14.57
C MET A 327 -17.11 6.79 -14.66
N ALA A 328 -16.07 6.45 -13.90
CA ALA A 328 -14.78 7.14 -13.96
C ALA A 328 -14.15 7.05 -15.36
N ARG A 329 -14.20 5.88 -16.00
CA ARG A 329 -13.74 5.69 -17.39
C ARG A 329 -14.55 6.54 -18.36
N THR A 330 -15.87 6.51 -18.28
CA THR A 330 -16.74 7.29 -19.15
C THR A 330 -16.49 8.78 -18.96
N GLN A 331 -16.31 9.24 -17.73
CA GLN A 331 -15.98 10.63 -17.43
C GLN A 331 -14.61 11.03 -17.99
N GLN A 332 -13.60 10.17 -17.88
CA GLN A 332 -12.29 10.38 -18.52
C GLN A 332 -12.41 10.43 -20.05
N GLU A 333 -13.13 9.49 -20.67
CA GLU A 333 -13.39 9.49 -22.11
C GLU A 333 -14.08 10.76 -22.57
N MET A 334 -15.10 11.22 -21.85
CA MET A 334 -15.82 12.45 -22.14
C MET A 334 -14.92 13.68 -21.99
N SER A 335 -14.12 13.76 -20.92
CA SER A 335 -13.15 14.85 -20.72
C SER A 335 -12.11 14.89 -21.84
N ARG A 336 -11.60 13.72 -22.25
CA ARG A 336 -10.65 13.60 -23.37
C ARG A 336 -11.30 14.01 -24.69
N ARG A 337 -12.52 13.54 -24.96
CA ARG A 337 -13.27 13.92 -26.17
C ARG A 337 -13.57 15.42 -26.19
N GLN A 338 -13.88 16.02 -25.05
CA GLN A 338 -14.09 17.46 -24.93
C GLN A 338 -12.81 18.25 -25.20
N GLN A 339 -11.66 17.80 -24.68
CA GLN A 339 -10.36 18.39 -24.97
C GLN A 339 -9.95 18.20 -26.45
N GLU A 340 -10.22 17.04 -27.03
CA GLU A 340 -9.96 16.80 -28.45
C GLU A 340 -10.81 17.74 -29.33
N MET A 341 -12.09 17.90 -29.00
CA MET A 341 -12.98 18.81 -29.71
C MET A 341 -12.56 20.27 -29.57
N SER A 342 -12.10 20.71 -28.40
CA SER A 342 -11.62 22.10 -28.23
C SER A 342 -10.34 22.35 -29.02
N LEU A 343 -9.39 21.41 -29.03
CA LEU A 343 -8.17 21.49 -29.84
C LEU A 343 -8.49 21.48 -31.34
N ARG A 344 -9.40 20.61 -31.79
CA ARG A 344 -9.87 20.61 -33.19
C ARG A 344 -10.53 21.93 -33.57
N GLN A 345 -11.32 22.52 -32.69
CA GLN A 345 -11.93 23.83 -32.96
C GLN A 345 -10.86 24.92 -33.08
N GLN A 346 -9.85 24.92 -32.21
CA GLN A 346 -8.72 25.85 -32.33
C GLN A 346 -7.95 25.64 -33.63
N GLN A 347 -7.73 24.38 -34.04
CA GLN A 347 -7.09 24.05 -35.31
C GLN A 347 -7.89 24.60 -36.51
N MET A 348 -9.21 24.41 -36.53
CA MET A 348 -10.07 24.96 -37.59
C MET A 348 -10.00 26.49 -37.65
N ASN A 349 -9.99 27.17 -36.50
CA ASN A 349 -9.88 28.63 -36.45
C ASN A 349 -8.51 29.11 -36.98
N LEU A 350 -7.42 28.44 -36.60
CA LEU A 350 -6.09 28.75 -37.11
C LEU A 350 -5.96 28.48 -38.61
N GLU A 351 -6.57 27.40 -39.11
CA GLU A 351 -6.58 27.08 -40.53
C GLU A 351 -7.33 28.14 -41.35
N GLN A 352 -8.46 28.65 -40.84
CA GLN A 352 -9.14 29.79 -41.45
C GLN A 352 -8.27 31.05 -41.43
N GLU A 353 -7.65 31.36 -40.29
CA GLU A 353 -6.75 32.51 -40.18
C GLU A 353 -5.57 32.39 -41.15
N GLN A 354 -4.97 31.20 -41.27
CA GLN A 354 -3.88 30.92 -42.19
C GLN A 354 -4.31 31.14 -43.65
N ILE A 355 -5.46 30.62 -44.07
CA ILE A 355 -6.00 30.85 -45.42
C ILE A 355 -6.16 32.35 -45.69
N THR A 356 -6.67 33.12 -44.73
CA THR A 356 -6.81 34.58 -44.92
C THR A 356 -5.48 35.30 -45.04
N VAL A 357 -4.45 34.88 -44.29
CA VAL A 357 -3.10 35.44 -44.36
C VAL A 357 -2.43 35.05 -45.70
N GLU A 358 -2.57 33.80 -46.14
CA GLU A 358 -2.06 33.34 -47.44
C GLU A 358 -2.70 34.08 -48.62
N GLN A 359 -4.00 34.36 -48.55
CA GLN A 359 -4.68 35.20 -49.54
C GLN A 359 -4.09 36.62 -49.58
N LYS A 360 -3.82 37.23 -48.42
CA LYS A 360 -3.17 38.55 -48.34
C LYS A 360 -1.75 38.53 -48.92
N ILE A 361 -0.97 37.48 -48.64
CA ILE A 361 0.38 37.30 -49.22
C ILE A 361 0.26 37.27 -50.75
N SER A 362 -0.62 36.43 -51.28
CA SER A 362 -0.83 36.33 -52.73
C SER A 362 -1.30 37.64 -53.35
N GLU A 363 -2.16 38.40 -52.68
CA GLU A 363 -2.64 39.70 -53.13
C GLU A 363 -1.52 40.76 -53.14
N LEU A 364 -0.72 40.84 -52.07
CA LEU A 364 0.44 41.73 -51.98
C LEU A 364 1.49 41.40 -53.04
N GLU A 365 1.80 40.12 -53.25
CA GLU A 365 2.73 39.68 -54.29
C GLU A 365 2.25 40.11 -55.69
N ALA A 366 0.96 39.91 -55.98
CA ALA A 366 0.37 40.36 -57.24
C ALA A 366 0.41 41.88 -57.39
N LYS A 367 0.15 42.63 -56.31
CA LYS A 367 0.21 44.11 -56.30
C LYS A 367 1.63 44.61 -56.54
N ILE A 368 2.63 44.02 -55.88
CA ILE A 368 4.05 44.34 -56.07
C ILE A 368 4.49 44.02 -57.50
N ALA A 369 4.08 42.88 -58.06
CA ALA A 369 4.41 42.50 -59.43
C ALA A 369 3.83 43.50 -60.45
N ARG A 370 2.55 43.86 -60.31
CA ARG A 370 1.91 44.89 -61.16
C ARG A 370 2.59 46.26 -61.03
N PHE A 371 2.94 46.66 -59.81
CA PHE A 371 3.63 47.94 -59.58
C PHE A 371 5.03 47.94 -60.22
N LYS A 372 5.79 46.84 -60.09
CA LYS A 372 7.10 46.68 -60.76
C LYS A 372 6.98 46.75 -62.27
N GLU A 373 5.98 46.09 -62.85
CA GLU A 373 5.75 46.12 -64.30
C GLU A 373 5.40 47.54 -64.78
N GLN A 374 4.50 48.23 -64.07
CA GLN A 374 4.09 49.60 -64.39
C GLN A 374 5.22 50.61 -64.22
N THR A 375 6.05 50.49 -63.19
CA THR A 375 7.22 51.36 -63.00
C THR A 375 8.28 51.09 -64.05
N LEU A 376 8.49 49.85 -64.45
CA LEU A 376 9.47 49.51 -65.49
C LEU A 376 9.06 50.07 -66.86
N SER A 377 7.78 49.99 -67.23
CA SER A 377 7.29 50.61 -68.47
C SER A 377 7.35 52.14 -68.41
N LEU A 378 6.92 52.75 -67.29
CA LEU A 378 6.95 54.20 -67.13
C LEU A 378 8.38 54.75 -67.16
N ASN A 379 9.35 54.05 -66.53
CA ASN A 379 10.75 54.46 -66.53
C ASN A 379 11.36 54.37 -67.94
N GLN A 380 10.95 53.42 -68.78
CA GLN A 380 11.36 53.35 -70.19
C GLN A 380 10.79 54.52 -71.00
N GLU A 381 9.51 54.85 -70.82
CA GLU A 381 8.88 56.00 -71.47
C GLU A 381 9.51 57.33 -71.03
N LEU A 382 9.81 57.47 -69.74
CA LEU A 382 10.46 58.63 -69.15
C LEU A 382 11.87 58.81 -69.71
N ALA A 383 12.69 57.74 -69.75
CA ALA A 383 14.03 57.79 -70.34
C ALA A 383 13.99 58.20 -71.82
N ALA A 384 13.03 57.68 -72.59
CA ALA A 384 12.85 58.07 -73.99
C ALA A 384 12.38 59.52 -74.15
N ALA A 385 11.52 60.02 -73.25
CA ALA A 385 11.06 61.41 -73.24
C ALA A 385 12.20 62.38 -72.87
N GLU A 386 13.03 62.02 -71.90
CA GLU A 386 14.21 62.78 -71.50
C GLU A 386 15.25 62.86 -72.61
N GLU A 387 15.52 61.75 -73.31
CA GLU A 387 16.42 61.75 -74.47
C GLU A 387 15.90 62.70 -75.57
N ARG A 388 14.59 62.68 -75.84
CA ARG A 388 13.96 63.62 -76.80
C ARG A 388 14.07 65.07 -76.32
N ALA A 389 13.82 65.33 -75.03
CA ALA A 389 13.95 66.65 -74.45
C ALA A 389 15.39 67.16 -74.55
N PHE A 390 16.37 66.32 -74.23
CA PHE A 390 17.80 66.61 -74.35
C PHE A 390 18.20 66.94 -75.80
N ILE A 391 17.77 66.13 -76.78
CA ILE A 391 18.03 66.39 -78.21
C ILE A 391 17.36 67.70 -78.66
N ALA A 392 16.12 67.96 -78.22
CA ALA A 392 15.39 69.19 -78.55
C ALA A 392 16.06 70.42 -77.93
N GLU A 393 16.54 70.34 -76.69
CA GLU A 393 17.29 71.39 -76.01
C GLU A 393 18.64 71.64 -76.69
N GLN A 394 19.40 70.59 -77.02
CA GLN A 394 20.63 70.71 -77.81
C GLN A 394 20.37 71.38 -79.18
N ARG A 395 19.29 71.00 -79.87
CA ARG A 395 18.90 71.65 -81.13
C ARG A 395 18.51 73.11 -80.93
N SER A 396 17.79 73.44 -79.85
CA SER A 396 17.49 74.82 -79.46
C SER A 396 18.77 75.63 -79.17
N GLN A 397 19.79 75.00 -78.58
CA GLN A 397 21.12 75.59 -78.41
C GLN A 397 21.85 75.78 -79.75
N GLN A 398 21.61 74.92 -80.74
CA GLN A 398 22.15 75.07 -82.11
C GLN A 398 21.40 76.11 -82.97
N VAL A 399 20.18 76.51 -82.61
CA VAL A 399 19.52 77.73 -83.12
C VAL A 399 20.32 78.93 -82.61
N PRO A 400 20.83 79.78 -83.51
CA PRO A 400 22.25 80.14 -83.53
C PRO A 400 22.73 80.83 -82.25
N LEU A 401 23.52 80.09 -81.45
CA LEU A 401 24.51 80.60 -80.50
C LEU A 401 25.39 81.71 -81.12
N ARG A 402 25.54 81.71 -82.45
CA ARG A 402 26.11 82.81 -83.25
C ARG A 402 25.47 84.17 -82.92
N GLN A 403 24.15 84.36 -83.04
CA GLN A 403 23.52 85.68 -82.80
C GLN A 403 23.64 86.17 -81.33
N ARG A 404 23.71 85.24 -80.37
CA ARG A 404 23.88 85.53 -78.93
C ARG A 404 25.33 85.83 -78.54
N GLN A 405 26.30 85.09 -79.08
CA GLN A 405 27.73 85.40 -78.91
C GLN A 405 28.12 86.66 -79.69
N ASP A 406 27.49 86.86 -80.85
CA ASP A 406 27.63 88.06 -81.67
C ASP A 406 27.07 89.30 -80.94
N SER A 407 26.21 89.21 -79.92
CA SER A 407 25.78 90.40 -79.17
C SER A 407 26.92 90.93 -78.28
N VAL A 408 27.59 90.06 -77.51
CA VAL A 408 28.77 90.45 -76.71
C VAL A 408 29.93 90.81 -77.63
N ALA A 409 30.19 90.04 -78.69
CA ALA A 409 31.26 90.38 -79.64
C ALA A 409 30.99 91.69 -80.38
N ARG A 410 29.73 92.01 -80.72
CA ARG A 410 29.35 93.31 -81.30
C ARG A 410 29.44 94.43 -80.27
N SER A 411 28.90 94.26 -79.07
CA SER A 411 29.02 95.26 -77.98
C SER A 411 30.47 95.51 -77.60
N GLN A 412 31.32 94.47 -77.64
CA GLN A 412 32.77 94.59 -77.44
C GLN A 412 33.39 95.41 -78.57
N ALA A 413 33.09 95.11 -79.84
CA ALA A 413 33.60 95.87 -80.97
C ALA A 413 33.12 97.34 -80.99
N ILE A 414 31.89 97.62 -80.52
CA ILE A 414 31.35 98.98 -80.38
C ILE A 414 32.07 99.71 -79.24
N TYR A 415 32.27 99.05 -78.09
CA TYR A 415 33.05 99.59 -76.98
C TYR A 415 34.50 99.88 -77.39
N ASP A 416 35.17 98.94 -78.06
CA ASP A 416 36.56 99.10 -78.52
C ASP A 416 36.69 100.29 -79.50
N ARG A 417 35.69 100.47 -80.38
CA ARG A 417 35.61 101.62 -81.28
C ARG A 417 35.39 102.93 -80.52
N ALA A 418 34.43 102.97 -79.59
CA ALA A 418 34.15 104.15 -78.77
C ALA A 418 35.35 104.54 -77.89
N LEU A 419 36.06 103.56 -77.35
CA LEU A 419 37.28 103.74 -76.55
C LEU A 419 38.39 104.36 -77.39
N SER A 420 38.59 103.83 -78.60
CA SER A 420 39.57 104.35 -79.55
C SER A 420 39.24 105.80 -79.97
N GLN A 421 37.95 106.10 -80.17
CA GLN A 421 37.48 107.45 -80.52
C GLN A 421 37.64 108.44 -79.36
N TYR A 422 37.31 108.04 -78.13
CA TYR A 422 37.56 108.84 -76.92
C TYR A 422 39.05 109.13 -76.74
N ASN A 423 39.91 108.12 -76.86
CA ASN A 423 41.36 108.29 -76.73
C ASN A 423 41.89 109.32 -77.75
N ARG A 424 41.47 109.22 -79.01
CA ARG A 424 41.83 110.17 -80.07
C ARG A 424 41.32 111.59 -79.79
N PHE A 425 40.07 111.75 -79.32
CA PHE A 425 39.50 113.06 -79.02
C PHE A 425 40.10 113.69 -77.75
N ASN A 426 40.47 112.89 -76.76
CA ASN A 426 41.16 113.35 -75.55
C ASN A 426 42.55 113.93 -75.86
N GLU A 427 43.29 113.32 -76.80
CA GLU A 427 44.55 113.88 -77.30
C GLU A 427 44.33 115.20 -78.03
N LEU A 428 43.35 115.27 -78.95
CA LEU A 428 43.01 116.50 -79.68
C LEU A 428 42.51 117.63 -78.77
N TYR A 429 41.85 117.30 -77.64
CA TYR A 429 41.45 118.28 -76.62
C TYR A 429 42.65 118.83 -75.84
N LYS A 430 43.62 117.97 -75.47
CA LYS A 430 44.89 118.40 -74.84
C LYS A 430 45.69 119.33 -75.75
N GLU A 431 45.56 119.15 -77.07
CA GLU A 431 46.16 120.00 -78.10
C GLU A 431 45.33 121.26 -78.42
N GLY A 432 44.15 121.45 -77.80
CA GLY A 432 43.28 122.62 -77.96
C GLY A 432 42.44 122.65 -79.25
N ALA A 433 42.39 121.54 -80.02
CA ALA A 433 41.76 121.48 -81.34
C ALA A 433 40.25 121.19 -81.32
N ILE A 434 39.68 120.84 -80.17
CA ILE A 434 38.24 120.57 -79.98
C ILE A 434 37.71 121.20 -78.69
N SER A 435 36.38 121.41 -78.61
CA SER A 435 35.70 121.93 -77.41
C SER A 435 35.51 120.87 -76.33
N GLN A 436 35.31 121.32 -75.08
CA GLN A 436 34.99 120.45 -73.94
C GLN A 436 33.69 119.67 -74.18
N ASP A 437 32.65 120.31 -74.71
CA ASP A 437 31.37 119.68 -75.06
C ASP A 437 31.55 118.49 -76.01
N ASN A 438 32.44 118.60 -77.01
CA ASN A 438 32.71 117.51 -77.95
C ASN A 438 33.41 116.32 -77.28
N LEU A 439 34.31 116.56 -76.32
CA LEU A 439 34.96 115.50 -75.55
C LEU A 439 33.95 114.80 -74.61
N GLU A 440 33.07 115.58 -73.98
CA GLU A 440 32.03 115.09 -73.07
C GLU A 440 31.00 114.21 -73.80
N GLN A 441 30.67 114.56 -75.05
CA GLN A 441 29.82 113.74 -75.91
C GLN A 441 30.46 112.36 -76.20
N VAL A 442 31.73 112.33 -76.62
CA VAL A 442 32.43 111.05 -76.91
C VAL A 442 32.68 110.22 -75.64
N PHE A 443 32.89 110.87 -74.49
CA PHE A 443 32.95 110.18 -73.20
C PHE A 443 31.62 109.52 -72.83
N THR A 444 30.51 110.21 -73.08
CA THR A 444 29.16 109.68 -72.88
C THR A 444 28.91 108.47 -73.79
N ASP A 445 29.32 108.54 -75.06
CA ASP A 445 29.23 107.42 -76.00
C ASP A 445 30.03 106.20 -75.54
N LEU A 446 31.23 106.40 -74.99
CA LEU A 446 32.04 105.33 -74.39
C LEU A 446 31.35 104.69 -73.17
N GLN A 447 30.73 105.49 -72.31
CA GLN A 447 30.00 104.99 -71.14
C GLN A 447 28.77 104.17 -71.54
N VAL A 448 28.03 104.61 -72.56
CA VAL A 448 26.91 103.85 -73.13
C VAL A 448 27.41 102.52 -73.68
N ALA A 449 28.47 102.52 -74.49
CA ALA A 449 29.03 101.29 -75.05
C ALA A 449 29.56 100.33 -73.98
N LYS A 450 30.11 100.85 -72.87
CA LYS A 450 30.54 100.05 -71.72
C LYS A 450 29.36 99.41 -71.00
N ALA A 451 28.30 100.17 -70.74
CA ALA A 451 27.08 99.67 -70.12
C ALA A 451 26.38 98.62 -71.01
N ASP A 452 26.39 98.81 -72.32
CA ASP A 452 25.85 97.86 -73.30
C ASP A 452 26.65 96.55 -73.32
N LEU A 453 27.99 96.61 -73.25
CA LEU A 453 28.85 95.43 -73.13
C LEU A 453 28.62 94.69 -71.81
N GLU A 454 28.56 95.42 -70.70
CA GLU A 454 28.33 94.86 -69.38
C GLU A 454 26.95 94.18 -69.30
N THR A 455 25.90 94.85 -69.78
CA THR A 455 24.53 94.29 -69.87
C THR A 455 24.49 93.05 -70.76
N ALA A 456 25.17 93.07 -71.91
CA ALA A 456 25.25 91.91 -72.80
C ALA A 456 26.00 90.73 -72.15
N SER A 457 27.08 91.00 -71.41
CA SER A 457 27.85 89.96 -70.71
C SER A 457 27.09 89.35 -69.52
N GLN A 458 26.42 90.19 -68.73
CA GLN A 458 25.57 89.76 -67.61
C GLN A 458 24.36 88.97 -68.11
N ALA A 459 23.77 89.35 -69.25
CA ALA A 459 22.68 88.60 -69.86
C ALA A 459 23.10 87.19 -70.30
N ILE A 460 24.32 86.99 -70.83
CA ILE A 460 24.82 85.64 -71.14
C ILE A 460 25.07 84.85 -69.85
N ALA A 461 25.71 85.45 -68.84
CA ALA A 461 25.99 84.77 -67.58
C ALA A 461 24.70 84.34 -66.86
N ALA A 462 23.71 85.23 -66.74
CA ALA A 462 22.42 84.94 -66.13
C ALA A 462 21.64 83.86 -66.89
N ASN A 463 21.70 83.86 -68.23
CA ASN A 463 21.07 82.82 -69.04
C ASN A 463 21.76 81.46 -68.87
N ALA A 464 23.10 81.42 -68.83
CA ALA A 464 23.86 80.18 -68.60
C ALA A 464 23.58 79.60 -67.21
N GLU A 465 23.51 80.45 -66.18
CA GLU A 465 23.14 80.06 -64.82
C GLU A 465 21.70 79.54 -64.74
N SER A 466 20.74 80.22 -65.38
CA SER A 466 19.35 79.76 -65.46
C SER A 466 19.20 78.43 -66.20
N GLU A 467 19.95 78.19 -67.28
CA GLU A 467 19.95 76.91 -68.00
C GLU A 467 20.50 75.78 -67.12
N GLN A 468 21.59 76.03 -66.38
CA GLN A 468 22.17 75.04 -65.47
C GLN A 468 21.21 74.72 -64.31
N ALA A 469 20.61 75.74 -63.69
CA ALA A 469 19.63 75.56 -62.63
C ALA A 469 18.38 74.78 -63.10
N GLN A 470 17.93 75.01 -64.33
CA GLN A 470 16.81 74.27 -64.92
C GLN A 470 17.14 72.79 -65.13
N ARG A 471 18.37 72.48 -65.58
CA ARG A 471 18.85 71.10 -65.75
C ARG A 471 18.96 70.36 -64.43
N GLU A 472 19.57 71.00 -63.43
CA GLU A 472 19.71 70.43 -62.09
C GLU A 472 18.33 70.17 -61.47
N LYS A 473 17.38 71.11 -61.63
CA LYS A 473 15.99 70.93 -61.19
C LYS A 473 15.34 69.71 -61.83
N LEU A 474 15.44 69.53 -63.15
CA LEU A 474 14.86 68.37 -63.85
C LEU A 474 15.48 67.05 -63.38
N GLN A 475 16.81 67.01 -63.18
CA GLN A 475 17.50 65.83 -62.65
C GLN A 475 17.05 65.49 -61.22
N LEU A 476 16.89 66.51 -60.36
CA LEU A 476 16.41 66.32 -59.00
C LEU A 476 14.95 65.87 -58.97
N GLU A 477 14.08 66.41 -59.83
CA GLU A 477 12.69 65.97 -59.97
C GLU A 477 12.62 64.50 -60.40
N HIS A 478 13.45 64.09 -61.36
CA HIS A 478 13.57 62.69 -61.77
C HIS A 478 14.05 61.78 -60.64
N GLN A 479 15.15 62.15 -59.99
CA GLN A 479 15.72 61.37 -58.88
C GLN A 479 14.74 61.23 -57.72
N LYS A 480 13.97 62.28 -57.43
CA LYS A 480 12.90 62.26 -56.42
C LYS A 480 11.84 61.22 -56.77
N ILE A 481 11.35 61.19 -58.01
CA ILE A 481 10.34 60.22 -58.46
C ILE A 481 10.84 58.78 -58.31
N ILE A 482 12.08 58.49 -58.75
CA ILE A 482 12.68 57.14 -58.61
C ILE A 482 12.75 56.75 -57.13
N THR A 483 13.23 57.67 -56.29
CA THR A 483 13.39 57.41 -54.86
C THR A 483 12.04 57.15 -54.18
N GLU A 484 10.99 57.90 -54.54
CA GLU A 484 9.62 57.70 -54.06
C GLU A 484 9.06 56.33 -54.49
N GLN A 485 9.30 55.91 -55.75
CA GLN A 485 8.90 54.58 -56.22
C GLN A 485 9.63 53.45 -55.48
N GLU A 486 10.95 53.58 -55.30
CA GLU A 486 11.76 52.62 -54.55
C GLU A 486 11.33 52.52 -53.08
N GLN A 487 10.98 53.66 -52.46
CA GLN A 487 10.48 53.69 -51.10
C GLN A 487 9.12 52.97 -50.99
N THR A 488 8.19 53.28 -51.89
CA THR A 488 6.87 52.60 -51.94
C THR A 488 7.03 51.08 -52.10
N LEU A 489 7.96 50.66 -52.96
CA LEU A 489 8.25 49.24 -53.17
C LEU A 489 8.91 48.59 -51.94
N ARG A 490 9.77 49.32 -51.22
CA ARG A 490 10.33 48.88 -49.93
C ARG A 490 9.25 48.71 -48.87
N GLU A 491 8.31 49.64 -48.76
CA GLU A 491 7.19 49.57 -47.83
C GLU A 491 6.29 48.36 -48.12
N MET A 492 5.90 48.14 -49.39
CA MET A 492 5.11 46.95 -49.76
C MET A 492 5.84 45.63 -49.51
N ASN A 493 7.15 45.56 -49.77
CA ASN A 493 7.93 44.36 -49.47
C ASN A 493 8.06 44.12 -47.96
N ALA A 494 8.18 45.18 -47.16
CA ALA A 494 8.20 45.07 -45.70
C ALA A 494 6.87 44.54 -45.18
N GLU A 495 5.74 45.04 -45.71
CA GLU A 495 4.39 44.53 -45.38
C GLU A 495 4.23 43.05 -45.78
N LEU A 496 4.75 42.65 -46.95
CA LEU A 496 4.76 41.25 -47.38
C LEU A 496 5.56 40.37 -46.42
N GLU A 497 6.76 40.79 -46.02
CA GLU A 497 7.60 40.04 -45.08
C GLU A 497 6.98 39.95 -43.68
N GLU A 498 6.35 41.01 -43.19
CA GLU A 498 5.59 40.97 -41.93
C GLU A 498 4.45 39.94 -42.00
N THR A 499 3.71 39.94 -43.11
CA THR A 499 2.61 39.00 -43.34
C THR A 499 3.12 37.55 -43.46
N ARG A 500 4.29 37.33 -44.09
CA ARG A 500 4.96 36.03 -44.16
C ARG A 500 5.42 35.54 -42.79
N LEU A 501 5.95 36.42 -41.96
CA LEU A 501 6.30 36.10 -40.58
C LEU A 501 5.05 35.70 -39.78
N GLN A 502 3.94 36.40 -39.97
CA GLN A 502 2.66 36.03 -39.35
C GLN A 502 2.20 34.63 -39.81
N SER A 503 2.31 34.30 -41.10
CA SER A 503 2.01 32.96 -41.62
C SER A 503 2.91 31.87 -41.00
N ALA A 504 4.21 32.14 -40.87
CA ALA A 504 5.15 31.22 -40.22
C ALA A 504 4.79 30.98 -38.73
N GLN A 505 4.43 32.04 -38.00
CA GLN A 505 3.98 31.93 -36.60
C GLN A 505 2.69 31.13 -36.46
N LEU A 506 1.74 31.29 -37.39
CA LEU A 506 0.50 30.49 -37.41
C LEU A 506 0.81 29.01 -37.69
N THR A 507 1.74 28.73 -38.61
CA THR A 507 2.18 27.36 -38.91
C THR A 507 2.83 26.71 -37.69
N GLU A 508 3.65 27.44 -36.94
CA GLU A 508 4.24 26.95 -35.68
C GLU A 508 3.15 26.65 -34.63
N LYS A 509 2.17 27.56 -34.45
CA LYS A 509 1.02 27.33 -33.56
C LYS A 509 0.22 26.10 -33.97
N GLN A 510 0.01 25.89 -35.27
CA GLN A 510 -0.69 24.72 -35.79
C GLN A 510 0.07 23.43 -35.48
N ALA A 511 1.40 23.43 -35.64
CA ALA A 511 2.24 22.28 -35.29
C ALA A 511 2.19 21.96 -33.79
N MET A 512 2.21 22.99 -32.92
CA MET A 512 2.02 22.81 -31.47
C MET A 512 0.68 22.15 -31.13
N ILE A 513 -0.42 22.55 -31.78
CA ILE A 513 -1.73 21.94 -31.56
C ILE A 513 -1.77 20.50 -32.09
N GLN A 514 -1.17 20.21 -33.24
CA GLN A 514 -1.05 18.84 -33.76
C GLN A 514 -0.27 17.93 -32.80
N GLU A 515 0.81 18.44 -32.20
CA GLU A 515 1.57 17.73 -31.18
C GLU A 515 0.71 17.47 -29.93
N GLN A 516 -0.04 18.46 -29.46
CA GLN A 516 -0.98 18.30 -28.33
C GLN A 516 -2.05 17.24 -28.61
N LEU A 517 -2.59 17.19 -29.83
CA LEU A 517 -3.53 16.16 -30.28
C LEU A 517 -2.88 14.76 -30.27
N GLY A 518 -1.64 14.64 -30.74
CA GLY A 518 -0.88 13.38 -30.74
C GLY A 518 -0.51 12.89 -29.32
N ASN A 519 -0.29 13.83 -28.40
CA ASN A 519 0.07 13.58 -27.01
C ASN A 519 -1.12 13.39 -26.07
N LEU A 520 -2.36 13.37 -26.58
CA LEU A 520 -3.53 13.08 -25.75
C LEU A 520 -3.37 11.70 -25.08
N PRO A 521 -3.52 11.61 -23.74
CA PRO A 521 -3.29 10.38 -23.01
C PRO A 521 -4.18 9.26 -23.55
N LYS A 522 -3.55 8.13 -23.91
CA LYS A 522 -4.28 6.91 -24.28
C LYS A 522 -4.92 6.36 -23.02
N ILE A 523 -6.23 6.12 -23.08
CA ILE A 523 -6.97 5.51 -21.98
C ILE A 523 -6.55 4.03 -21.95
N LEU A 524 -5.68 3.70 -21.01
CA LEU A 524 -5.23 2.33 -20.80
C LEU A 524 -6.42 1.51 -20.28
N PRO A 525 -6.58 0.25 -20.73
CA PRO A 525 -7.56 -0.63 -20.12
C PRO A 525 -7.12 -0.87 -18.68
N LEU A 526 -7.82 -0.22 -17.77
CA LEU A 526 -7.84 -0.48 -16.33
C LEU A 526 -8.27 -1.95 -16.12
N THR A 527 -7.34 -2.88 -16.30
CA THR A 527 -7.56 -4.30 -16.07
C THR A 527 -7.55 -4.47 -14.57
N TRP A 528 -8.70 -4.77 -14.01
CA TRP A 528 -8.86 -4.90 -12.58
C TRP A 528 -9.47 -6.24 -12.30
N GLN A 529 -8.60 -7.18 -11.97
CA GLN A 529 -9.05 -8.47 -11.51
C GLN A 529 -9.50 -8.28 -10.07
N ILE A 530 -10.83 -8.25 -9.89
CA ILE A 530 -11.42 -8.33 -8.56
C ILE A 530 -10.99 -9.69 -8.00
N PRO A 531 -10.24 -9.73 -6.90
CA PRO A 531 -9.81 -10.99 -6.31
C PRO A 531 -11.05 -11.80 -5.94
N GLU A 532 -11.11 -13.04 -6.43
CA GLU A 532 -12.17 -13.97 -6.11
C GLU A 532 -11.99 -14.37 -4.63
N ILE A 533 -12.93 -13.93 -3.79
CA ILE A 533 -12.89 -14.22 -2.35
C ILE A 533 -13.57 -15.58 -2.16
N GLU A 534 -12.78 -16.59 -1.80
CA GLU A 534 -13.31 -17.90 -1.45
C GLU A 534 -13.95 -17.85 -0.05
N PHE A 535 -15.18 -18.32 0.06
CA PHE A 535 -15.89 -18.46 1.34
C PHE A 535 -15.90 -19.94 1.76
N PRO A 536 -15.57 -20.26 3.02
CA PRO A 536 -15.60 -21.64 3.50
C PRO A 536 -17.04 -22.16 3.52
N GLU A 537 -17.24 -23.40 3.08
CA GLU A 537 -18.53 -24.07 3.16
C GLU A 537 -18.75 -24.60 4.58
N ILE A 538 -19.81 -24.14 5.24
CA ILE A 538 -20.14 -24.52 6.62
C ILE A 538 -21.20 -25.63 6.58
N GLU A 539 -20.79 -26.83 7.00
CA GLU A 539 -21.69 -27.96 7.17
C GLU A 539 -22.58 -27.77 8.41
N ILE A 540 -23.89 -27.75 8.21
CA ILE A 540 -24.88 -27.60 9.29
C ILE A 540 -25.22 -28.96 9.91
N MET A 541 -25.12 -30.03 9.14
CA MET A 541 -25.53 -31.38 9.53
C MET A 541 -24.31 -32.21 9.91
N GLU A 542 -24.24 -32.63 11.16
CA GLU A 542 -23.22 -33.51 11.69
C GLU A 542 -23.79 -34.92 11.83
N THR A 543 -23.22 -35.89 11.10
CA THR A 543 -23.62 -37.29 11.24
C THR A 543 -22.76 -37.97 12.31
N VAL A 544 -23.38 -38.37 13.41
CA VAL A 544 -22.71 -39.09 14.49
C VAL A 544 -22.64 -40.57 14.11
N LYS A 545 -21.41 -41.07 13.94
CA LYS A 545 -21.11 -42.45 13.54
C LYS A 545 -20.58 -43.28 14.71
N ALA A 546 -20.87 -44.58 14.71
CA ALA A 546 -20.40 -45.50 15.73
C ALA A 546 -18.87 -45.53 15.81
N THR A 547 -18.30 -45.29 16.99
CA THR A 547 -16.85 -45.33 17.24
C THR A 547 -16.33 -46.75 17.49
N THR A 548 -17.22 -47.72 17.69
CA THR A 548 -16.93 -49.14 17.83
C THR A 548 -18.13 -49.97 17.39
N SER A 549 -17.88 -51.20 16.93
CA SER A 549 -18.94 -52.18 16.74
C SER A 549 -19.53 -52.61 18.09
N GLY A 550 -20.84 -52.77 18.17
CA GLY A 550 -21.53 -53.10 19.42
C GLY A 550 -23.04 -53.20 19.26
N VAL A 551 -23.75 -53.32 20.38
CA VAL A 551 -25.22 -53.28 20.42
C VAL A 551 -25.67 -52.04 21.18
N VAL A 552 -26.68 -51.36 20.65
CA VAL A 552 -27.26 -50.15 21.26
C VAL A 552 -28.01 -50.52 22.54
N THR A 553 -27.50 -50.08 23.69
CA THR A 553 -28.14 -50.38 24.99
C THR A 553 -29.10 -49.31 25.44
N GLU A 554 -28.85 -48.05 25.08
CA GLU A 554 -29.65 -46.91 25.53
C GLU A 554 -29.48 -45.75 24.57
N ILE A 555 -30.60 -45.10 24.24
CA ILE A 555 -30.66 -43.84 23.48
C ILE A 555 -31.44 -42.85 24.34
N PRO A 556 -30.75 -42.01 25.15
CA PRO A 556 -31.42 -41.06 26.05
C PRO A 556 -31.89 -39.77 25.36
N VAL A 557 -31.92 -39.73 24.02
CA VAL A 557 -32.30 -38.57 23.21
C VAL A 557 -33.43 -38.91 22.24
N THR A 558 -34.25 -37.92 21.93
CA THR A 558 -35.37 -38.00 20.99
C THR A 558 -35.23 -36.95 19.88
N ILE A 559 -35.92 -37.16 18.77
CA ILE A 559 -35.92 -36.22 17.64
C ILE A 559 -36.51 -34.89 18.11
N GLY A 560 -35.80 -33.78 17.85
CA GLY A 560 -36.14 -32.44 18.31
C GLY A 560 -35.49 -32.02 19.63
N ASP A 561 -34.81 -32.92 20.35
CA ASP A 561 -34.11 -32.54 21.59
C ASP A 561 -32.94 -31.61 21.31
N GLN A 562 -32.82 -30.56 22.13
CA GLN A 562 -31.68 -29.65 22.12
C GLN A 562 -30.59 -30.17 23.05
N LEU A 563 -29.41 -30.38 22.48
CA LEU A 563 -28.26 -30.97 23.15
C LEU A 563 -27.16 -29.94 23.33
N PHE A 564 -26.44 -30.08 24.43
CA PHE A 564 -25.21 -29.33 24.70
C PHE A 564 -24.01 -30.27 24.64
N SER A 565 -22.82 -29.70 24.49
CA SER A 565 -21.58 -30.47 24.55
C SER A 565 -21.51 -31.33 25.82
N GLY A 566 -21.20 -32.62 25.65
CA GLY A 566 -21.15 -33.61 26.72
C GLY A 566 -22.47 -34.34 26.99
N ASN A 567 -23.60 -33.92 26.39
CA ASN A 567 -24.86 -34.63 26.54
C ASN A 567 -24.74 -36.05 25.97
N PRO A 568 -25.20 -37.10 26.70
CA PRO A 568 -25.19 -38.46 26.19
C PRO A 568 -26.10 -38.60 24.98
N LEU A 569 -25.58 -39.22 23.93
CA LEU A 569 -26.31 -39.51 22.70
C LEU A 569 -26.76 -40.97 22.66
N ILE A 570 -25.79 -41.88 22.77
CA ILE A 570 -26.00 -43.33 22.65
C ILE A 570 -25.02 -44.04 23.57
N LYS A 571 -25.48 -45.12 24.21
CA LYS A 571 -24.60 -46.09 24.87
C LYS A 571 -24.53 -47.36 24.03
N LEU A 572 -23.31 -47.77 23.72
CA LEU A 572 -23.01 -49.02 23.02
C LEU A 572 -22.36 -50.00 23.98
N ALA A 573 -22.77 -51.26 23.93
CA ALA A 573 -22.12 -52.33 24.67
C ALA A 573 -21.59 -53.40 23.74
N ASN A 574 -20.41 -53.94 24.05
CA ASN A 574 -19.95 -55.16 23.42
C ASN A 574 -20.60 -56.37 24.09
N LEU A 575 -21.50 -57.06 23.38
CA LEU A 575 -22.21 -58.24 23.91
C LEU A 575 -21.50 -59.57 23.62
N GLN A 576 -20.35 -59.56 22.95
CA GLN A 576 -19.57 -60.77 22.70
C GLN A 576 -18.82 -61.22 23.96
N GLN A 577 -18.36 -60.26 24.77
CA GLN A 577 -17.73 -60.48 26.06
C GLN A 577 -18.63 -59.92 27.15
N LEU A 578 -19.05 -60.79 28.06
CA LEU A 578 -19.93 -60.45 29.16
C LEU A 578 -19.24 -60.73 30.47
N THR A 579 -19.61 -59.98 31.50
CA THR A 579 -19.11 -60.16 32.86
C THR A 579 -20.29 -60.47 33.78
N VAL A 580 -20.07 -61.35 34.76
CA VAL A 580 -20.99 -61.53 35.88
C VAL A 580 -20.28 -61.05 37.12
N GLU A 581 -20.85 -60.03 37.75
CA GLU A 581 -20.39 -59.55 39.04
C GLU A 581 -21.05 -60.37 40.15
N ILE A 582 -20.24 -61.16 40.86
CA ILE A 582 -20.67 -61.95 42.00
C ILE A 582 -20.14 -61.37 43.30
N ALA A 583 -21.00 -61.35 44.32
CA ALA A 583 -20.60 -60.93 45.67
C ALA A 583 -20.07 -62.15 46.44
N VAL A 584 -18.79 -62.11 46.79
CA VAL A 584 -18.11 -63.19 47.53
C VAL A 584 -17.73 -62.68 48.93
N ASN A 585 -18.04 -63.49 49.94
CA ASN A 585 -17.72 -63.12 51.32
C ASN A 585 -16.20 -63.01 51.55
N ALA A 586 -15.77 -62.03 52.35
CA ALA A 586 -14.35 -61.80 52.66
C ALA A 586 -13.59 -63.03 53.21
N ARG A 587 -14.29 -64.01 53.80
CA ARG A 587 -13.66 -65.26 54.27
C ARG A 587 -13.22 -66.19 53.13
N LEU A 588 -13.84 -66.07 51.96
CA LEU A 588 -13.63 -66.95 50.81
C LEU A 588 -12.94 -66.23 49.64
N VAL A 589 -12.95 -64.89 49.60
CA VAL A 589 -12.38 -64.11 48.49
C VAL A 589 -10.89 -64.41 48.25
N ASN A 590 -10.11 -64.61 49.31
CA ASN A 590 -8.67 -64.86 49.23
C ASN A 590 -8.33 -66.25 48.66
N ALA A 591 -9.31 -67.14 48.55
CA ALA A 591 -9.13 -68.44 47.91
C ALA A 591 -9.23 -68.37 46.38
N PHE A 592 -9.56 -67.19 45.82
CA PHE A 592 -9.71 -66.99 44.39
C PHE A 592 -8.63 -66.04 43.84
N GLN A 593 -8.19 -66.28 42.60
CA GLN A 593 -7.23 -65.43 41.91
C GLN A 593 -7.72 -65.00 40.52
N PRO A 594 -7.29 -63.82 40.02
CA PRO A 594 -7.51 -63.44 38.62
C PRO A 594 -6.95 -64.53 37.67
N GLY A 595 -7.69 -64.84 36.60
CA GLY A 595 -7.37 -65.86 35.61
C GLY A 595 -7.96 -67.25 35.88
N GLN A 596 -8.46 -67.49 37.10
CA GLN A 596 -9.02 -68.78 37.51
C GLN A 596 -10.26 -69.17 36.68
N PRO A 597 -10.40 -70.44 36.25
CA PRO A 597 -11.55 -70.89 35.49
C PRO A 597 -12.84 -70.91 36.32
N ALA A 598 -13.93 -70.49 35.69
CA ALA A 598 -15.25 -70.42 36.29
C ALA A 598 -16.31 -71.00 35.34
N LEU A 599 -17.32 -71.65 35.89
CA LEU A 599 -18.48 -72.12 35.13
C LEU A 599 -19.66 -71.19 35.40
N VAL A 600 -20.13 -70.52 34.36
CA VAL A 600 -21.26 -69.60 34.41
C VAL A 600 -22.50 -70.29 33.84
N LYS A 601 -23.51 -70.53 34.67
CA LYS A 601 -24.80 -71.11 34.26
C LYS A 601 -25.86 -70.03 34.18
N VAL A 602 -26.55 -69.93 33.04
CA VAL A 602 -27.59 -68.93 32.80
C VAL A 602 -28.91 -69.63 32.48
N GLY A 603 -29.98 -69.25 33.18
CA GLY A 603 -31.31 -69.86 33.08
C GLY A 603 -31.63 -70.85 34.21
N MET A 604 -32.88 -71.33 34.25
CA MET A 604 -33.38 -72.27 35.26
C MET A 604 -34.00 -73.50 34.59
N GLY A 605 -33.81 -74.69 35.17
CA GLY A 605 -34.37 -75.94 34.66
C GLY A 605 -33.59 -76.57 33.48
N PRO A 606 -34.19 -77.50 32.73
CA PRO A 606 -33.51 -78.28 31.66
C PRO A 606 -33.07 -77.45 30.44
N GLY A 607 -33.42 -76.16 30.37
CA GLY A 607 -32.95 -75.21 29.35
C GLY A 607 -31.77 -74.34 29.77
N ALA A 608 -31.16 -74.58 30.94
CA ALA A 608 -30.01 -73.82 31.42
C ALA A 608 -28.77 -74.05 30.56
N LYS A 609 -28.14 -72.97 30.11
CA LYS A 609 -26.91 -73.02 29.30
C LYS A 609 -25.70 -72.77 30.18
N GLU A 610 -24.62 -73.52 29.93
CA GLU A 610 -23.36 -73.38 30.66
C GLU A 610 -22.29 -72.74 29.78
N PHE A 611 -21.59 -71.76 30.32
CA PHE A 611 -20.53 -71.02 29.67
C PHE A 611 -19.25 -71.13 30.48
N LYS A 612 -18.12 -71.31 29.79
CA LYS A 612 -16.80 -71.30 30.42
C LYS A 612 -16.34 -69.83 30.51
N GLY A 613 -16.07 -69.38 31.71
CA GLY A 613 -15.54 -68.05 32.00
C GLY A 613 -14.24 -68.11 32.79
N LYS A 614 -13.67 -66.94 33.06
CA LYS A 614 -12.51 -66.77 33.92
C LYS A 614 -12.71 -65.59 34.85
N VAL A 615 -12.11 -65.64 36.04
CA VAL A 615 -12.08 -64.50 36.95
C VAL A 615 -11.27 -63.38 36.30
N PHE A 616 -11.90 -62.27 35.93
CA PHE A 616 -11.24 -61.15 35.28
C PHE A 616 -10.64 -60.18 36.29
N THR A 617 -11.42 -59.78 37.30
CA THR A 617 -10.98 -58.84 38.33
C THR A 617 -11.66 -59.14 39.66
N ILE A 618 -10.92 -58.97 40.76
CA ILE A 618 -11.45 -59.00 42.13
C ILE A 618 -11.33 -57.59 42.68
N ASN A 619 -12.45 -56.99 43.09
CA ASN A 619 -12.45 -55.66 43.68
C ASN A 619 -11.83 -55.73 45.11
N PRO A 620 -10.70 -55.07 45.37
CA PRO A 620 -10.05 -55.11 46.68
C PRO A 620 -10.87 -54.37 47.76
N LEU A 621 -11.81 -53.50 47.36
CA LEU A 621 -12.69 -52.79 48.28
C LEU A 621 -13.99 -53.59 48.48
N PRO A 622 -14.33 -53.96 49.73
CA PRO A 622 -15.59 -54.64 50.00
C PRO A 622 -16.77 -53.67 49.86
N SER A 623 -17.90 -54.22 49.42
CA SER A 623 -19.22 -53.59 49.47
C SER A 623 -19.69 -53.39 50.93
N GLU A 624 -20.78 -52.64 51.13
CA GLU A 624 -21.36 -52.35 52.46
C GLU A 624 -21.63 -53.62 53.30
N ASN A 625 -21.86 -54.76 52.66
CA ASN A 625 -22.11 -56.06 53.30
C ASN A 625 -20.83 -56.88 53.58
N LEU A 626 -19.63 -56.25 53.52
CA LEU A 626 -18.32 -56.90 53.67
C LEU A 626 -18.03 -58.02 52.63
N ASN A 627 -18.76 -58.01 51.52
CA ASN A 627 -18.51 -58.90 50.39
C ASN A 627 -17.67 -58.16 49.34
N HIS A 628 -16.71 -58.87 48.76
CA HIS A 628 -15.93 -58.39 47.63
C HIS A 628 -16.64 -58.74 46.32
N ALA A 629 -16.68 -57.80 45.39
CA ALA A 629 -17.17 -58.05 44.05
C ALA A 629 -16.11 -58.75 43.22
N ILE A 630 -16.44 -59.91 42.67
CA ILE A 630 -15.60 -60.63 41.71
C ILE A 630 -16.30 -60.56 40.34
N ALA A 631 -15.61 -60.02 39.34
CA ALA A 631 -16.08 -60.00 37.96
C ALA A 631 -15.55 -61.23 37.23
N VAL A 632 -16.46 -62.08 36.76
CA VAL A 632 -16.13 -63.25 35.95
C VAL A 632 -16.50 -62.96 34.49
N GLU A 633 -15.51 -62.95 33.61
CA GLU A 633 -15.68 -62.70 32.18
C GLU A 633 -15.89 -64.01 31.43
N PHE A 634 -16.80 -64.01 30.45
CA PHE A 634 -17.10 -65.16 29.61
C PHE A 634 -17.63 -64.71 28.25
N GLU A 635 -17.47 -65.57 27.25
CA GLU A 635 -17.84 -65.28 25.86
C GLU A 635 -19.27 -65.73 25.54
N ASN A 636 -20.02 -64.83 24.90
CA ASN A 636 -21.41 -65.04 24.49
C ASN A 636 -21.47 -65.44 23.00
N TYR A 637 -20.89 -66.59 22.65
CA TYR A 637 -20.73 -67.05 21.27
C TYR A 637 -22.02 -67.08 20.43
N GLN A 638 -23.16 -67.32 21.06
CA GLN A 638 -24.45 -67.45 20.37
C GLN A 638 -25.28 -66.15 20.38
N ASN A 639 -24.77 -65.06 20.99
CA ASN A 639 -25.49 -63.80 21.24
C ASN A 639 -26.90 -63.99 21.86
N SER A 640 -27.15 -65.11 22.56
CA SER A 640 -28.48 -65.48 23.05
C SER A 640 -28.77 -64.95 24.46
N LEU A 641 -27.77 -64.37 25.13
CA LEU A 641 -27.88 -63.85 26.48
C LEU A 641 -28.25 -62.37 26.47
N LEU A 642 -29.11 -61.96 27.41
CA LEU A 642 -29.53 -60.58 27.59
C LEU A 642 -28.86 -59.99 28.83
N LEU A 643 -28.54 -58.69 28.77
CA LEU A 643 -28.01 -57.95 29.92
C LEU A 643 -29.02 -57.93 31.07
N GLY A 644 -28.52 -58.00 32.30
CA GLY A 644 -29.34 -58.01 33.52
C GLY A 644 -29.90 -59.38 33.90
N GLN A 645 -29.73 -60.42 33.07
CA GLN A 645 -30.08 -61.80 33.43
C GLN A 645 -29.26 -62.26 34.64
N VAL A 646 -29.90 -63.04 35.53
CA VAL A 646 -29.22 -63.64 36.67
C VAL A 646 -28.48 -64.88 36.20
N ALA A 647 -27.18 -64.93 36.52
CA ALA A 647 -26.33 -66.07 36.26
C ALA A 647 -25.83 -66.65 37.58
N ILE A 648 -25.65 -67.97 37.58
CA ILE A 648 -25.04 -68.71 38.68
C ILE A 648 -23.60 -69.02 38.29
N VAL A 649 -22.65 -68.52 39.06
CA VAL A 649 -21.22 -68.74 38.83
C VAL A 649 -20.70 -69.72 39.86
N GLN A 650 -20.01 -70.74 39.37
CA GLN A 650 -19.29 -71.72 40.17
C GLN A 650 -17.80 -71.59 39.84
N LEU A 651 -17.02 -71.17 40.83
CA LEU A 651 -15.58 -70.97 40.69
C LEU A 651 -14.88 -72.32 40.87
N VAL A 652 -13.99 -72.70 39.96
CA VAL A 652 -13.29 -73.99 40.03
C VAL A 652 -11.98 -73.77 40.81
N PRO A 653 -11.79 -74.37 41.99
CA PRO A 653 -10.55 -74.19 42.75
C PRO A 653 -9.35 -74.73 41.97
N GLU A 654 -8.22 -74.00 42.02
CA GLU A 654 -6.97 -74.49 41.47
C GLU A 654 -6.60 -75.80 42.15
N THR A 655 -6.55 -76.89 41.38
CA THR A 655 -6.14 -78.18 41.90
C THR A 655 -4.63 -78.14 42.08
N SER A 656 -4.16 -78.50 43.28
CA SER A 656 -2.76 -78.61 43.68
C SER A 656 -2.04 -79.71 42.90
N ALA A 657 -1.75 -79.46 41.62
CA ALA A 657 -0.98 -80.36 40.75
C ALA A 657 0.42 -79.82 40.41
N ASN A 658 0.83 -78.65 40.91
CA ASN A 658 2.16 -78.07 40.66
C ASN A 658 3.00 -77.76 41.92
N ILE A 659 2.61 -78.29 43.10
CA ILE A 659 3.41 -78.17 44.33
C ILE A 659 4.05 -79.53 44.63
N SER A 660 4.93 -79.99 43.74
CA SER A 660 5.83 -81.10 44.02
C SER A 660 7.10 -80.95 43.19
N MET A 661 7.83 -79.85 43.40
CA MET A 661 9.29 -79.79 43.34
C MET A 661 9.75 -78.56 44.14
N SER A 662 10.83 -78.75 44.89
CA SER A 662 11.60 -77.78 45.67
C SER A 662 10.93 -77.17 46.91
N GLN A 663 10.92 -77.93 48.00
CA GLN A 663 11.43 -77.50 49.32
C GLN A 663 12.21 -78.69 49.90
N PRO A 664 13.21 -78.49 50.77
CA PRO A 664 13.23 -77.56 51.91
C PRO A 664 13.70 -76.14 51.61
#